data_AF-A0A5B0H6T4-F1
#
_entry.id   AF-A0A5B0H6T4-F1
#
_cell.length_a   1.000
_cell.length_b   1.000
_cell.length_c   1.000
_cell.angle_alpha   90.00
_cell.angle_beta   90.00
_cell.angle_gamma   90.00
#
_symmetry.space_group_name_H-M   'P 1'
#
loop_
_entity.id
_entity.type
_entity.pdbx_description
1 polymer ?
#
loop_
_entity_poly.entity_id
_entity_poly.type
_entity_poly.pdbx_seq_one_letter_code
_entity_poly.pdbx_strand_id
1 'polypeptide(L)'
;MLPTNTYGNGGDLNDRVISQKLADNSTFAFAYTVTGGKATKTEVTDRRGSIRRLEFDASGHVVRNTYPTGLDIAQVQTYVYDVTGRVTNFTSTDRQYTYAYDANGNRISEADQSGTLVTRSFDSYSQLLTEAQAGDPQRGVSTAYTYDAKGNLLTVTDRLGNRTTFTNDSQGRPLTVTDALKGVTKFSWAAADLLGVTDPLSRTTSYTTDAVGRVTAVQDPLSHSTRRTVDALDRTTDITDAAGGVTHLEWDGAGRLLSQADPKGVTTRYTYNAIGRPVSKTDPLGHKSTYTWNSAGQIGTVTDRRGQVRTYIYDAAGRLGQISFQPAAGAPESHRWQYSWDKTLGKLIGITDFGPSTRGNIQADGTQVSTALYYDPVTGKYNGMFEFPTFQGRWTYRFAPDTRDLTGIDMDRASVSYSRDAERRVTQIQYQVNGEAPRIFSYTYDALGRLSQTKFANGIAATNTWDAASQLTGITYKRADGSVLGDLTYGYDLAGRRTKAGGSLLKVNLPQAVNDAQYNAANQLTRWAGKTLSYDLNGNLASDGVNQYNWNENDLLSQVSGGVTASFSYDVFGRRNRSTVNAHRLQTGWIDNELNLMMPDDDWSQRIRVFSPYPESGVDELAYRRIGDDASRDRYVLRDANNNVVALTDADQQSLTQYSYEPYGGTNQTGAVDPNSQQFTGRENDGTGLYYYRSRYYSPATARFISEDPIGWASGQTNAYAYVAGNPVQFTDPFGEAGVITGFTRHGLNQAINRGVSPGAMCDAVNNPISVTERSNGTTRYIGAGAVVVLNPAGRVVTVWGQ
;
A
#
# COMPACT_ATOMS: atom_id res chain seq x y z
N MET A 1 -24.62 24.81 9.82
CA MET A 1 -25.84 25.10 9.03
C MET A 1 -26.17 23.86 8.22
N LEU A 2 -27.44 23.46 8.17
CA LEU A 2 -27.89 22.34 7.34
C LEU A 2 -27.95 22.78 5.87
N PRO A 3 -27.79 21.86 4.90
CA PRO A 3 -28.05 22.17 3.50
C PRO A 3 -29.49 22.66 3.29
N THR A 4 -29.69 23.63 2.41
CA THR A 4 -31.01 24.15 2.06
C THR A 4 -31.31 23.89 0.59
N ASN A 5 -32.49 23.37 0.30
CA ASN A 5 -32.95 23.14 -1.07
C ASN A 5 -33.85 24.30 -1.53
N THR A 6 -33.67 24.70 -2.78
CA THR A 6 -34.60 25.56 -3.52
C THR A 6 -35.38 24.68 -4.48
N TYR A 7 -36.70 24.82 -4.48
CA TYR A 7 -37.61 24.06 -5.31
C TYR A 7 -38.12 24.91 -6.49
N GLY A 8 -38.44 24.26 -7.61
CA GLY A 8 -39.08 24.93 -8.76
C GLY A 8 -40.54 25.31 -8.44
N ASN A 9 -40.99 26.47 -8.91
CA ASN A 9 -42.32 27.03 -8.60
C ASN A 9 -43.25 27.10 -9.83
N GLY A 10 -43.28 26.06 -10.68
CA GLY A 10 -44.22 26.03 -11.80
C GLY A 10 -44.06 24.83 -12.75
N GLY A 11 -45.19 24.40 -13.33
CA GLY A 11 -45.27 23.33 -14.33
C GLY A 11 -44.67 22.00 -13.84
N ASP A 12 -43.93 21.33 -14.72
CA ASP A 12 -43.29 20.02 -14.48
C ASP A 12 -42.14 20.05 -13.44
N LEU A 13 -41.75 21.24 -12.98
CA LEU A 13 -40.67 21.45 -12.00
C LEU A 13 -41.18 21.66 -10.57
N ASN A 14 -42.50 21.68 -10.35
CA ASN A 14 -43.07 21.83 -9.02
C ASN A 14 -42.56 20.73 -8.08
N ASP A 15 -42.18 21.11 -6.86
CA ASP A 15 -41.64 20.20 -5.82
C ASP A 15 -40.33 19.47 -6.19
N ARG A 16 -39.67 19.83 -7.30
CA ARG A 16 -38.33 19.34 -7.65
C ARG A 16 -37.25 20.29 -7.15
N VAL A 17 -36.19 19.73 -6.57
CA VAL A 17 -35.02 20.51 -6.15
C VAL A 17 -34.30 21.04 -7.39
N ILE A 18 -34.22 22.36 -7.56
CA ILE A 18 -33.50 23.03 -8.66
C ILE A 18 -32.14 23.60 -8.22
N SER A 19 -31.95 23.78 -6.92
CA SER A 19 -30.64 24.10 -6.35
C SER A 19 -30.54 23.58 -4.93
N GLN A 20 -29.34 23.16 -4.53
CA GLN A 20 -29.02 22.81 -3.16
C GLN A 20 -27.82 23.64 -2.72
N LYS A 21 -27.99 24.41 -1.66
CA LYS A 21 -26.93 25.20 -1.03
C LYS A 21 -26.40 24.46 0.20
N LEU A 22 -25.08 24.27 0.28
CA LEU A 22 -24.40 23.59 1.37
C LEU A 22 -24.01 24.56 2.50
N ALA A 23 -23.45 23.99 3.58
CA ALA A 23 -23.03 24.73 4.77
C ALA A 23 -21.91 25.76 4.54
N ASP A 24 -21.09 25.59 3.50
CA ASP A 24 -20.06 26.55 3.05
C ASP A 24 -20.60 27.59 2.05
N ASN A 25 -21.92 27.65 1.86
CA ASN A 25 -22.61 28.43 0.83
C ASN A 25 -22.35 28.01 -0.63
N SER A 26 -21.56 26.96 -0.88
CA SER A 26 -21.44 26.40 -2.23
C SER A 26 -22.76 25.78 -2.68
N THR A 27 -23.01 25.74 -3.99
CA THR A 27 -24.30 25.27 -4.53
C THR A 27 -24.11 24.18 -5.57
N PHE A 28 -25.03 23.21 -5.55
CA PHE A 28 -25.37 22.41 -6.71
C PHE A 28 -26.57 23.02 -7.41
N ALA A 29 -26.63 22.90 -8.74
CA ALA A 29 -27.83 23.24 -9.52
C ALA A 29 -28.33 21.99 -10.26
N PHE A 30 -29.64 21.90 -10.42
CA PHE A 30 -30.31 20.77 -11.03
C PHE A 30 -31.26 21.27 -12.12
N ALA A 31 -31.07 20.79 -13.35
CA ALA A 31 -31.98 21.04 -14.46
C ALA A 31 -32.61 19.73 -14.92
N TYR A 32 -33.89 19.76 -15.24
CA TYR A 32 -34.66 18.58 -15.65
C TYR A 32 -35.28 18.79 -17.03
N THR A 33 -35.26 17.75 -17.85
CA THR A 33 -36.13 17.65 -19.01
C THR A 33 -37.21 16.63 -18.69
N VAL A 34 -38.47 17.05 -18.81
CA VAL A 34 -39.64 16.25 -18.47
C VAL A 34 -40.46 16.00 -19.72
N THR A 35 -41.00 14.79 -19.85
CA THR A 35 -41.92 14.42 -20.92
C THR A 35 -43.00 13.53 -20.32
N GLY A 36 -44.27 13.93 -20.45
CA GLY A 36 -45.40 13.21 -19.84
C GLY A 36 -45.29 13.11 -18.31
N GLY A 37 -44.78 14.14 -17.63
CA GLY A 37 -44.61 14.18 -16.17
C GLY A 37 -43.40 13.40 -15.62
N LYS A 38 -42.67 12.65 -16.46
CA LYS A 38 -41.48 11.89 -16.07
C LYS A 38 -40.19 12.58 -16.54
N ALA A 39 -39.17 12.59 -15.69
CA ALA A 39 -37.86 13.14 -16.06
C ALA A 39 -37.15 12.19 -17.04
N THR A 40 -36.87 12.66 -18.24
CA THR A 40 -36.13 11.92 -19.27
C THR A 40 -34.65 12.28 -19.25
N LYS A 41 -34.30 13.43 -18.68
CA LYS A 41 -32.92 13.90 -18.49
C LYS A 41 -32.80 14.73 -17.23
N THR A 42 -31.69 14.58 -16.51
CA THR A 42 -31.29 15.44 -15.39
C THR A 42 -29.85 15.90 -15.57
N GLU A 43 -29.60 17.19 -15.43
CA GLU A 43 -28.28 17.78 -15.44
C GLU A 43 -27.97 18.34 -14.05
N VAL A 44 -26.90 17.84 -13.45
CA VAL A 44 -26.40 18.27 -12.14
C VAL A 44 -25.14 19.09 -12.35
N THR A 45 -25.22 20.39 -12.12
CA THR A 45 -24.05 21.27 -12.11
C THR A 45 -23.41 21.20 -10.73
N ASP A 46 -22.17 20.72 -10.67
CA ASP A 46 -21.41 20.64 -9.44
C ASP A 46 -20.89 22.02 -8.99
N ARG A 47 -20.26 22.03 -7.82
CA ARG A 47 -19.76 23.25 -7.14
C ARG A 47 -18.63 23.97 -7.90
N ARG A 48 -18.11 23.37 -8.97
CA ARG A 48 -17.10 23.94 -9.89
C ARG A 48 -17.71 24.38 -11.22
N GLY A 49 -19.03 24.22 -11.40
CA GLY A 49 -19.71 24.49 -12.67
C GLY A 49 -19.68 23.32 -13.66
N SER A 50 -19.15 22.15 -13.28
CA SER A 50 -19.07 21.00 -14.18
C SER A 50 -20.37 20.20 -14.16
N ILE A 51 -20.90 19.86 -15.33
CA ILE A 51 -22.24 19.28 -15.48
C ILE A 51 -22.16 17.76 -15.60
N ARG A 52 -22.87 17.02 -14.73
CA ARG A 52 -23.17 15.60 -14.92
C ARG A 52 -24.55 15.45 -15.55
N ARG A 53 -24.64 14.84 -16.72
CA ARG A 53 -25.91 14.56 -17.41
C ARG A 53 -26.28 13.09 -17.22
N LEU A 54 -27.49 12.86 -16.71
CA LEU A 54 -28.15 11.56 -16.61
C LEU A 54 -29.34 11.55 -17.56
N GLU A 55 -29.48 10.49 -18.35
CA GLU A 55 -30.63 10.26 -19.23
C GLU A 55 -31.31 8.95 -18.82
N PHE A 56 -32.63 8.92 -18.89
CA PHE A 56 -33.45 7.85 -18.33
C PHE A 56 -34.34 7.18 -19.38
N ASP A 57 -34.61 5.89 -19.22
CA ASP A 57 -35.66 5.19 -19.98
C ASP A 57 -37.08 5.53 -19.46
N ALA A 58 -38.11 4.98 -20.10
CA ALA A 58 -39.51 5.20 -19.72
C ALA A 58 -39.88 4.64 -18.31
N SER A 59 -39.06 3.72 -17.81
CA SER A 59 -39.19 3.10 -16.48
C SER A 59 -38.39 3.87 -15.41
N GLY A 60 -37.60 4.87 -15.80
CA GLY A 60 -36.81 5.72 -14.90
C GLY A 60 -35.40 5.19 -14.60
N HIS A 61 -34.93 4.16 -15.30
CA HIS A 61 -33.56 3.68 -15.14
C HIS A 61 -32.58 4.57 -15.91
N VAL A 62 -31.39 4.79 -15.37
CA VAL A 62 -30.33 5.57 -16.05
C VAL A 62 -29.80 4.77 -17.24
N VAL A 63 -30.00 5.25 -18.47
CA VAL A 63 -29.47 4.63 -19.69
C VAL A 63 -28.18 5.26 -20.16
N ARG A 64 -27.91 6.52 -19.77
CA ARG A 64 -26.68 7.23 -20.10
C ARG A 64 -26.26 8.17 -18.98
N ASN A 65 -24.97 8.15 -18.65
CA ASN A 65 -24.34 9.04 -17.68
C ASN A 65 -23.12 9.70 -18.35
N THR A 66 -23.10 11.02 -18.46
CA THR A 66 -22.01 11.79 -19.08
C THR A 66 -21.42 12.78 -18.07
N TYR A 67 -20.10 12.78 -17.88
CA TYR A 67 -19.42 13.72 -16.99
C TYR A 67 -17.95 13.96 -17.36
N PRO A 68 -17.45 15.22 -17.37
CA PRO A 68 -18.22 16.46 -17.40
C PRO A 68 -18.81 16.70 -18.79
N THR A 69 -20.08 17.07 -18.86
CA THR A 69 -20.85 17.22 -20.09
C THR A 69 -20.41 18.45 -20.89
N GLY A 70 -20.35 18.31 -22.22
CA GLY A 70 -20.05 19.42 -23.14
C GLY A 70 -18.56 19.75 -23.27
N LEU A 71 -17.69 18.98 -22.61
CA LEU A 71 -16.25 19.10 -22.71
C LEU A 71 -15.66 17.92 -23.49
N ASP A 72 -14.50 18.13 -24.11
CA ASP A 72 -13.76 17.08 -24.84
C ASP A 72 -13.16 16.00 -23.93
N ILE A 73 -13.12 16.26 -22.62
CA ILE A 73 -12.75 15.31 -21.56
C ILE A 73 -13.95 14.53 -20.99
N ALA A 74 -15.14 14.65 -21.59
CA ALA A 74 -16.35 13.97 -21.12
C ALA A 74 -16.20 12.45 -21.12
N GLN A 75 -16.44 11.83 -19.97
CA GLN A 75 -16.56 10.39 -19.83
C GLN A 75 -18.04 9.99 -19.96
N VAL A 76 -18.30 9.00 -20.81
CA VAL A 76 -19.64 8.50 -21.12
C VAL A 76 -19.77 7.07 -20.65
N GLN A 77 -20.88 6.80 -19.97
CA GLN A 77 -21.32 5.48 -19.57
C GLN A 77 -22.73 5.22 -20.09
N THR A 78 -23.01 4.01 -20.60
CA THR A 78 -24.36 3.59 -21.02
C THR A 78 -24.74 2.26 -20.41
N TYR A 79 -26.04 2.08 -20.18
CA TYR A 79 -26.61 0.91 -19.51
C TYR A 79 -27.77 0.36 -20.32
N VAL A 80 -27.84 -0.96 -20.47
CA VAL A 80 -28.97 -1.69 -21.02
C VAL A 80 -29.54 -2.59 -19.92
N TYR A 81 -30.86 -2.59 -19.80
CA TYR A 81 -31.58 -3.35 -18.78
C TYR A 81 -32.41 -4.46 -19.43
N ASP A 82 -32.61 -5.55 -18.70
CA ASP A 82 -33.64 -6.53 -19.05
C ASP A 82 -35.04 -6.07 -18.61
N VAL A 83 -36.05 -6.89 -18.90
CA VAL A 83 -37.46 -6.62 -18.57
C VAL A 83 -37.73 -6.50 -17.06
N THR A 84 -36.80 -6.94 -16.22
CA THR A 84 -36.90 -6.86 -14.74
C THR A 84 -36.09 -5.70 -14.16
N GLY A 85 -35.48 -4.86 -15.01
CA GLY A 85 -34.69 -3.71 -14.58
C GLY A 85 -33.26 -4.06 -14.13
N ARG A 86 -32.74 -5.24 -14.47
CA ARG A 86 -31.35 -5.63 -14.18
C ARG A 86 -30.44 -5.24 -15.34
N VAL A 87 -29.25 -4.72 -15.06
CA VAL A 87 -28.28 -4.33 -16.10
C VAL A 87 -27.75 -5.58 -16.81
N THR A 88 -27.93 -5.68 -18.12
CA THR A 88 -27.39 -6.76 -18.98
C THR A 88 -26.18 -6.32 -19.78
N ASN A 89 -26.05 -5.02 -20.05
CA ASN A 89 -24.89 -4.45 -20.71
C ASN A 89 -24.51 -3.11 -20.06
N PHE A 90 -23.22 -2.93 -19.79
CA PHE A 90 -22.66 -1.69 -19.31
C PHE A 90 -21.47 -1.30 -20.20
N THR A 91 -21.53 -0.12 -20.81
CA THR A 91 -20.42 0.42 -21.61
C THR A 91 -19.86 1.65 -20.92
N SER A 92 -18.58 1.62 -20.59
CA SER A 92 -17.73 2.76 -20.26
C SER A 92 -17.12 3.34 -21.54
N THR A 93 -16.44 4.49 -21.45
CA THR A 93 -15.74 5.08 -22.61
C THR A 93 -14.66 4.17 -23.18
N ASP A 94 -14.08 3.29 -22.35
CA ASP A 94 -12.97 2.39 -22.70
C ASP A 94 -13.32 0.89 -22.71
N ARG A 95 -14.49 0.48 -22.23
CA ARG A 95 -14.84 -0.93 -22.04
C ARG A 95 -16.34 -1.20 -22.16
N GLN A 96 -16.68 -2.44 -22.49
CA GLN A 96 -18.04 -2.96 -22.51
C GLN A 96 -18.10 -4.23 -21.69
N TYR A 97 -19.14 -4.34 -20.87
CA TYR A 97 -19.41 -5.48 -20.01
C TYR A 97 -20.78 -6.06 -20.33
N THR A 98 -20.88 -7.40 -20.33
CA THR A 98 -22.15 -8.12 -20.42
C THR A 98 -22.36 -8.98 -19.18
N TYR A 99 -23.62 -9.04 -18.73
CA TYR A 99 -24.01 -9.75 -17.52
C TYR A 99 -25.15 -10.72 -17.84
N ALA A 100 -25.05 -11.94 -17.30
CA ALA A 100 -26.13 -12.93 -17.35
C ALA A 100 -26.59 -13.28 -15.93
N TYR A 101 -27.88 -13.56 -15.79
CA TYR A 101 -28.53 -13.85 -14.52
C TYR A 101 -29.29 -15.18 -14.59
N ASP A 102 -29.40 -15.86 -13.44
CA ASP A 102 -30.34 -16.97 -13.28
C ASP A 102 -31.78 -16.47 -13.02
N ALA A 103 -32.71 -17.41 -12.82
CA ALA A 103 -34.12 -17.12 -12.55
C ALA A 103 -34.35 -16.39 -11.21
N ASN A 104 -33.46 -16.55 -10.23
CA ASN A 104 -33.51 -15.86 -8.93
C ASN A 104 -32.87 -14.46 -8.98
N GLY A 105 -32.26 -14.09 -10.11
CA GLY A 105 -31.58 -12.81 -10.29
C GLY A 105 -30.14 -12.78 -9.81
N ASN A 106 -29.53 -13.94 -9.55
CA ASN A 106 -28.11 -14.01 -9.25
C ASN A 106 -27.30 -13.87 -10.53
N ARG A 107 -26.22 -13.10 -10.49
CA ARG A 107 -25.33 -12.89 -11.65
C ARG A 107 -24.44 -14.11 -11.87
N ILE A 108 -24.77 -14.93 -12.86
CA ILE A 108 -24.06 -16.17 -13.21
C ILE A 108 -22.89 -15.97 -14.18
N SER A 109 -22.87 -14.85 -14.91
CA SER A 109 -21.76 -14.52 -15.81
C SER A 109 -21.48 -13.02 -15.83
N GLU A 110 -20.20 -12.70 -15.90
CA GLU A 110 -19.67 -11.37 -16.19
C GLU A 110 -18.58 -11.51 -17.25
N ALA A 111 -18.72 -10.77 -18.35
CA ALA A 111 -17.78 -10.77 -19.46
C ALA A 111 -17.47 -9.34 -19.88
N ASP A 112 -16.26 -9.10 -20.37
CA ASP A 112 -15.90 -7.86 -21.06
C ASP A 112 -15.86 -8.08 -22.59
N GLN A 113 -15.52 -7.04 -23.36
CA GLN A 113 -15.37 -7.15 -24.81
C GLN A 113 -14.32 -8.17 -25.27
N SER A 114 -13.50 -8.69 -24.36
CA SER A 114 -12.43 -9.64 -24.61
C SER A 114 -12.71 -11.03 -24.02
N GLY A 115 -13.90 -11.29 -23.45
CA GLY A 115 -14.35 -12.62 -23.02
C GLY A 115 -14.85 -12.70 -21.59
N THR A 116 -15.17 -13.92 -21.15
CA THR A 116 -15.71 -14.19 -19.80
C THR A 116 -14.67 -13.93 -18.72
N LEU A 117 -15.03 -13.07 -17.77
CA LEU A 117 -14.21 -12.71 -16.62
C LEU A 117 -14.55 -13.54 -15.39
N VAL A 118 -15.84 -13.83 -15.18
CA VAL A 118 -16.28 -14.64 -14.04
C VAL A 118 -17.52 -15.44 -14.41
N THR A 119 -17.58 -16.70 -13.98
CA THR A 119 -18.81 -17.52 -13.96
C THR A 119 -19.12 -17.98 -12.54
N ARG A 120 -20.42 -18.10 -12.25
CA ARG A 120 -20.93 -18.52 -10.92
C ARG A 120 -22.08 -19.49 -11.07
N SER A 121 -22.22 -20.39 -10.08
CA SER A 121 -23.43 -21.19 -9.89
C SER A 121 -23.98 -20.96 -8.48
N PHE A 122 -25.29 -21.08 -8.35
CA PHE A 122 -26.00 -20.86 -7.09
C PHE A 122 -26.99 -21.99 -6.84
N ASP A 123 -27.33 -22.20 -5.57
CA ASP A 123 -28.45 -23.06 -5.20
C ASP A 123 -29.80 -22.31 -5.30
N SER A 124 -30.90 -22.98 -4.92
CA SER A 124 -32.25 -22.39 -4.91
C SER A 124 -32.44 -21.24 -3.92
N TYR A 125 -31.54 -21.08 -2.95
CA TYR A 125 -31.55 -20.00 -1.95
C TYR A 125 -30.58 -18.87 -2.30
N SER A 126 -30.06 -18.84 -3.53
CA SER A 126 -29.09 -17.85 -3.99
C SER A 126 -27.74 -17.91 -3.25
N GLN A 127 -27.37 -19.07 -2.70
CA GLN A 127 -26.07 -19.29 -2.08
C GLN A 127 -25.07 -19.73 -3.16
N LEU A 128 -23.88 -19.12 -3.16
CA LEU A 128 -22.83 -19.36 -4.17
C LEU A 128 -22.27 -20.78 -4.01
N LEU A 129 -22.36 -21.62 -5.05
CA LEU A 129 -21.85 -23.00 -5.06
C LEU A 129 -20.48 -23.10 -5.72
N THR A 130 -20.28 -22.43 -6.85
CA THR A 130 -18.98 -22.40 -7.55
C THR A 130 -18.70 -21.00 -8.09
N GLU A 131 -17.43 -20.59 -8.06
CA GLU A 131 -16.96 -19.40 -8.78
C GLU A 131 -15.70 -19.73 -9.59
N ALA A 132 -15.68 -19.36 -10.87
CA ALA A 132 -14.54 -19.50 -11.76
C ALA A 132 -14.18 -18.13 -12.36
N GLN A 133 -12.91 -17.73 -12.28
CA GLN A 133 -12.40 -16.45 -12.76
C GLN A 133 -11.90 -16.56 -14.21
N ALA A 134 -11.42 -15.47 -14.81
CA ALA A 134 -11.04 -15.42 -16.23
C ALA A 134 -10.03 -16.52 -16.59
N GLY A 135 -10.32 -17.36 -17.58
CA GLY A 135 -9.47 -18.50 -17.95
C GLY A 135 -9.66 -19.78 -17.11
N ASP A 136 -10.29 -19.71 -15.94
CA ASP A 136 -10.58 -20.87 -15.10
C ASP A 136 -11.58 -21.84 -15.78
N PRO A 137 -12.68 -21.39 -16.43
CA PRO A 137 -13.62 -22.27 -17.11
C PRO A 137 -12.97 -23.15 -18.19
N GLN A 138 -12.02 -22.60 -18.96
CA GLN A 138 -11.28 -23.33 -19.99
C GLN A 138 -10.37 -24.41 -19.42
N ARG A 139 -9.94 -24.24 -18.16
CA ARG A 139 -9.09 -25.19 -17.43
C ARG A 139 -9.89 -26.19 -16.60
N GLY A 140 -11.21 -26.02 -16.49
CA GLY A 140 -12.07 -26.86 -15.65
C GLY A 140 -11.80 -26.71 -14.15
N VAL A 141 -11.31 -25.55 -13.71
CA VAL A 141 -11.04 -25.25 -12.28
C VAL A 141 -12.00 -24.20 -11.75
N SER A 142 -12.31 -24.24 -10.45
CA SER A 142 -13.15 -23.25 -9.76
C SER A 142 -12.97 -23.36 -8.25
N THR A 143 -13.37 -22.33 -7.51
CA THR A 143 -13.56 -22.42 -6.06
C THR A 143 -14.96 -22.95 -5.78
N ALA A 144 -15.09 -23.93 -4.88
CA ALA A 144 -16.36 -24.57 -4.55
C ALA A 144 -16.75 -24.37 -3.08
N TYR A 145 -18.05 -24.23 -2.83
CA TYR A 145 -18.64 -23.94 -1.52
C TYR A 145 -19.74 -24.95 -1.20
N THR A 146 -19.92 -25.29 0.07
CA THR A 146 -21.05 -26.09 0.55
C THR A 146 -21.66 -25.47 1.81
N TYR A 147 -22.96 -25.69 2.01
CA TYR A 147 -23.72 -25.12 3.12
C TYR A 147 -24.60 -26.18 3.77
N ASP A 148 -25.00 -25.94 5.02
CA ASP A 148 -26.04 -26.70 5.67
C ASP A 148 -27.44 -26.25 5.24
N ALA A 149 -28.49 -26.93 5.75
CA ALA A 149 -29.88 -26.59 5.43
C ALA A 149 -30.33 -25.21 5.93
N LYS A 150 -29.56 -24.54 6.80
CA LYS A 150 -29.82 -23.18 7.28
C LYS A 150 -29.01 -22.13 6.51
N GLY A 151 -28.18 -22.54 5.53
CA GLY A 151 -27.31 -21.67 4.77
C GLY A 151 -25.99 -21.33 5.45
N ASN A 152 -25.61 -22.04 6.51
CA ASN A 152 -24.31 -21.83 7.15
C ASN A 152 -23.22 -22.52 6.32
N LEU A 153 -22.11 -21.82 6.09
CA LEU A 153 -20.97 -22.35 5.34
C LEU A 153 -20.41 -23.59 6.05
N LEU A 154 -20.28 -24.69 5.31
CA LEU A 154 -19.68 -25.94 5.77
C LEU A 154 -18.27 -26.12 5.23
N THR A 155 -18.05 -25.90 3.93
CA THR A 155 -16.71 -26.08 3.34
C THR A 155 -16.42 -25.12 2.21
N VAL A 156 -15.14 -24.75 2.10
CA VAL A 156 -14.56 -24.06 0.93
C VAL A 156 -13.46 -24.95 0.37
N THR A 157 -13.52 -25.24 -0.93
CA THR A 157 -12.48 -25.97 -1.66
C THR A 157 -11.87 -25.04 -2.70
N ASP A 158 -10.56 -24.83 -2.62
CA ASP A 158 -9.82 -23.99 -3.57
C ASP A 158 -9.68 -24.69 -4.94
N ARG A 159 -9.15 -23.99 -5.95
CA ARG A 159 -8.89 -24.45 -7.32
C ARG A 159 -7.84 -25.57 -7.41
N LEU A 160 -7.08 -25.81 -6.34
CA LEU A 160 -6.13 -26.92 -6.23
C LEU A 160 -6.73 -28.12 -5.48
N GLY A 161 -7.96 -28.01 -4.99
CA GLY A 161 -8.65 -29.05 -4.23
C GLY A 161 -8.36 -29.03 -2.73
N ASN A 162 -7.66 -28.02 -2.21
CA ASN A 162 -7.43 -27.89 -0.77
C ASN A 162 -8.72 -27.45 -0.09
N ARG A 163 -9.12 -28.19 0.95
CA ARG A 163 -10.42 -28.03 1.61
C ARG A 163 -10.29 -27.44 3.00
N THR A 164 -10.99 -26.34 3.24
CA THR A 164 -11.25 -25.76 4.57
C THR A 164 -12.67 -26.11 5.00
N THR A 165 -12.84 -26.51 6.26
CA THR A 165 -14.13 -26.95 6.82
C THR A 165 -14.52 -26.15 8.04
N PHE A 166 -15.82 -25.94 8.22
CA PHE A 166 -16.42 -25.11 9.26
C PHE A 166 -17.39 -25.96 10.07
N THR A 167 -17.40 -25.77 11.39
CA THR A 167 -18.52 -26.19 12.23
C THR A 167 -19.20 -24.94 12.76
N ASN A 168 -20.52 -24.99 12.89
CA ASN A 168 -21.32 -23.84 13.32
C ASN A 168 -22.18 -24.22 14.52
N ASP A 169 -22.50 -23.24 15.36
CA ASP A 169 -23.46 -23.41 16.43
C ASP A 169 -24.92 -23.34 15.92
N SER A 170 -25.87 -23.47 16.84
CA SER A 170 -27.31 -23.44 16.50
C SER A 170 -27.78 -22.13 15.85
N GLN A 171 -27.03 -21.03 16.04
CA GLN A 171 -27.28 -19.69 15.50
C GLN A 171 -26.49 -19.42 14.20
N GLY A 172 -25.76 -20.41 13.68
CA GLY A 172 -25.02 -20.29 12.43
C GLY A 172 -23.66 -19.62 12.56
N ARG A 173 -23.16 -19.39 13.77
CA ARG A 173 -21.84 -18.79 13.99
C ARG A 173 -20.76 -19.87 13.98
N PRO A 174 -19.56 -19.57 13.46
CA PRO A 174 -18.48 -20.55 13.43
C PRO A 174 -18.03 -20.91 14.84
N LEU A 175 -17.88 -22.21 15.10
CA LEU A 175 -17.26 -22.78 16.31
C LEU A 175 -15.83 -23.23 16.02
N THR A 176 -15.61 -23.87 14.87
CA THR A 176 -14.27 -24.29 14.43
C THR A 176 -14.07 -24.03 12.95
N VAL A 177 -12.85 -23.67 12.59
CA VAL A 177 -12.34 -23.68 11.21
C VAL A 177 -11.18 -24.66 11.17
N THR A 178 -11.30 -25.71 10.36
CA THR A 178 -10.25 -26.70 10.14
C THR A 178 -9.70 -26.56 8.73
N ASP A 179 -8.41 -26.34 8.63
CA ASP A 179 -7.72 -26.05 7.39
C ASP A 179 -7.28 -27.30 6.62
N ALA A 180 -6.67 -27.08 5.44
CA ALA A 180 -6.23 -28.16 4.58
C ALA A 180 -5.07 -29.01 5.17
N LEU A 181 -4.26 -28.43 6.06
CA LEU A 181 -3.22 -29.11 6.85
C LEU A 181 -3.72 -29.63 8.21
N LYS A 182 -5.03 -29.54 8.47
CA LYS A 182 -5.71 -29.98 9.71
C LYS A 182 -5.43 -29.12 10.95
N GLY A 183 -4.89 -27.92 10.80
CA GLY A 183 -4.89 -26.93 11.87
C GLY A 183 -6.32 -26.51 12.20
N VAL A 184 -6.62 -26.35 13.50
CA VAL A 184 -7.97 -26.01 13.98
C VAL A 184 -7.95 -24.69 14.72
N THR A 185 -8.67 -23.70 14.19
CA THR A 185 -8.99 -22.45 14.88
C THR A 185 -10.36 -22.57 15.54
N LYS A 186 -10.47 -22.20 16.81
CA LYS A 186 -11.73 -22.27 17.59
C LYS A 186 -12.23 -20.88 17.95
N PHE A 187 -13.55 -20.72 17.96
CA PHE A 187 -14.24 -19.48 18.30
C PHE A 187 -15.14 -19.72 19.51
N SER A 188 -15.13 -18.78 20.45
CA SER A 188 -15.98 -18.81 21.65
C SER A 188 -16.90 -17.60 21.67
N TRP A 189 -18.16 -17.81 22.03
CA TRP A 189 -19.21 -16.80 21.95
C TRP A 189 -20.01 -16.73 23.25
N ALA A 190 -20.46 -15.52 23.62
CA ALA A 190 -21.50 -15.30 24.62
C ALA A 190 -22.64 -14.51 23.99
N ALA A 191 -23.84 -15.11 23.89
CA ALA A 191 -24.87 -14.59 23.01
C ALA A 191 -24.23 -14.23 21.66
N ALA A 192 -24.49 -13.06 21.08
CA ALA A 192 -23.93 -12.65 19.79
C ALA A 192 -22.45 -12.21 19.81
N ASP A 193 -21.83 -12.08 20.98
CA ASP A 193 -20.50 -11.49 21.14
C ASP A 193 -19.40 -12.55 21.06
N LEU A 194 -18.37 -12.27 20.25
CA LEU A 194 -17.16 -13.10 20.18
C LEU A 194 -16.33 -12.85 21.44
N LEU A 195 -16.10 -13.88 22.25
CA LEU A 195 -15.29 -13.81 23.48
C LEU A 195 -13.82 -14.15 23.26
N GLY A 196 -13.53 -14.96 22.25
CA GLY A 196 -12.14 -15.34 22.01
C GLY A 196 -11.94 -16.25 20.81
N VAL A 197 -10.74 -16.17 20.27
CA VAL A 197 -10.24 -16.99 19.16
C VAL A 197 -9.02 -17.76 19.66
N THR A 198 -9.05 -19.08 19.49
CA THR A 198 -7.94 -19.96 19.85
C THR A 198 -7.34 -20.53 18.57
N ASP A 199 -6.05 -20.31 18.36
CA ASP A 199 -5.34 -20.78 17.17
C ASP A 199 -4.97 -22.29 17.25
N PRO A 200 -4.39 -22.87 16.19
CA PRO A 200 -3.99 -24.28 16.18
C PRO A 200 -2.91 -24.65 17.20
N LEU A 201 -2.19 -23.68 17.77
CA LEU A 201 -1.21 -23.87 18.85
C LEU A 201 -1.85 -23.76 20.24
N SER A 202 -3.18 -23.68 20.33
CA SER A 202 -3.94 -23.49 21.58
C SER A 202 -3.66 -22.16 22.29
N ARG A 203 -3.28 -21.13 21.54
CA ARG A 203 -3.09 -19.77 22.06
C ARG A 203 -4.40 -18.99 21.88
N THR A 204 -4.89 -18.37 22.94
CA THR A 204 -6.20 -17.69 22.94
C THR A 204 -6.06 -16.18 23.02
N THR A 205 -6.57 -15.48 22.02
CA THR A 205 -6.83 -14.04 22.08
C THR A 205 -8.27 -13.84 22.57
N SER A 206 -8.46 -13.05 23.62
CA SER A 206 -9.78 -12.82 24.23
C SER A 206 -10.28 -11.41 23.99
N TYR A 207 -11.60 -11.24 23.91
CA TYR A 207 -12.28 -9.98 23.70
C TYR A 207 -13.22 -9.71 24.88
N THR A 208 -13.20 -8.48 25.38
CA THR A 208 -14.21 -7.98 26.32
C THR A 208 -15.17 -7.08 25.57
N THR A 209 -16.47 -7.30 25.73
CA THR A 209 -17.52 -6.43 25.20
C THR A 209 -18.20 -5.64 26.32
N ASP A 210 -18.78 -4.49 25.97
CA ASP A 210 -19.72 -3.80 26.85
C ASP A 210 -21.16 -4.30 26.65
N ALA A 211 -22.12 -3.72 27.39
CA ALA A 211 -23.52 -4.14 27.39
C ALA A 211 -24.23 -4.01 26.02
N VAL A 212 -23.64 -3.30 25.05
CA VAL A 212 -24.19 -3.14 23.69
C VAL A 212 -23.38 -3.92 22.65
N GLY A 213 -22.49 -4.83 23.08
CA GLY A 213 -21.73 -5.75 22.23
C GLY A 213 -20.49 -5.14 21.58
N ARG A 214 -20.04 -3.97 22.04
CA ARG A 214 -18.84 -3.31 21.48
C ARG A 214 -17.60 -3.83 22.18
N VAL A 215 -16.58 -4.23 21.42
CA VAL A 215 -15.31 -4.70 21.99
C VAL A 215 -14.55 -3.55 22.66
N THR A 216 -14.40 -3.58 23.97
CA THR A 216 -13.71 -2.56 24.78
C THR A 216 -12.31 -2.98 25.22
N ALA A 217 -11.98 -4.27 25.13
CA ALA A 217 -10.62 -4.74 25.36
C ALA A 217 -10.28 -5.96 24.50
N VAL A 218 -9.01 -6.07 24.13
CA VAL A 218 -8.39 -7.29 23.62
C VAL A 218 -7.30 -7.70 24.58
N GLN A 219 -7.23 -8.99 24.86
CA GLN A 219 -6.19 -9.61 25.63
C GLN A 219 -5.44 -10.62 24.76
N ASP A 220 -4.13 -10.47 24.66
CA ASP A 220 -3.26 -11.42 23.96
C ASP A 220 -3.11 -12.74 24.76
N PRO A 221 -2.55 -13.80 24.17
CA PRO A 221 -2.34 -15.06 24.88
C PRO A 221 -1.33 -14.99 26.05
N LEU A 222 -0.58 -13.89 26.20
CA LEU A 222 0.29 -13.59 27.35
C LEU A 222 -0.44 -12.81 28.45
N SER A 223 -1.76 -12.63 28.31
CA SER A 223 -2.60 -11.85 29.21
C SER A 223 -2.35 -10.34 29.20
N HIS A 224 -1.56 -9.81 28.25
CA HIS A 224 -1.45 -8.37 28.06
C HIS A 224 -2.73 -7.83 27.43
N SER A 225 -3.20 -6.69 27.91
CA SER A 225 -4.49 -6.14 27.47
C SER A 225 -4.35 -4.74 26.90
N THR A 226 -4.90 -4.55 25.70
CA THR A 226 -5.14 -3.22 25.12
C THR A 226 -6.61 -2.90 25.28
N ARG A 227 -6.93 -1.73 25.84
CA ARG A 227 -8.29 -1.30 26.17
C ARG A 227 -8.64 -0.02 25.45
N ARG A 228 -9.92 0.17 25.13
CA ARG A 228 -10.44 1.44 24.63
C ARG A 228 -11.59 1.93 25.50
N THR A 229 -11.63 3.25 25.70
CA THR A 229 -12.78 3.95 26.26
C THR A 229 -13.51 4.66 25.13
N VAL A 230 -14.84 4.67 25.18
CA VAL A 230 -15.69 5.31 24.18
C VAL A 230 -16.66 6.29 24.84
N ASP A 231 -17.02 7.35 24.13
CA ASP A 231 -18.05 8.28 24.56
C ASP A 231 -19.47 7.80 24.20
N ALA A 232 -20.48 8.63 24.50
CA ALA A 232 -21.89 8.34 24.23
C ALA A 232 -22.24 8.25 22.73
N LEU A 233 -21.35 8.70 21.83
CA LEU A 233 -21.49 8.62 20.38
C LEU A 233 -20.67 7.47 19.77
N ASP A 234 -20.17 6.55 20.60
CA ASP A 234 -19.33 5.42 20.21
C ASP A 234 -17.98 5.80 19.60
N ARG A 235 -17.44 6.96 20.00
CA ARG A 235 -16.12 7.42 19.55
C ARG A 235 -15.07 7.10 20.61
N THR A 236 -13.94 6.55 20.19
CA THR A 236 -12.82 6.25 21.09
C THR A 236 -12.24 7.52 21.68
N THR A 237 -12.24 7.67 23.01
CA THR A 237 -11.61 8.80 23.71
C THR A 237 -10.23 8.45 24.23
N ASP A 238 -10.01 7.18 24.57
CA ASP A 238 -8.76 6.70 25.16
C ASP A 238 -8.41 5.32 24.61
N ILE A 239 -7.12 5.09 24.39
CA ILE A 239 -6.56 3.77 24.14
C ILE A 239 -5.46 3.52 25.16
N THR A 240 -5.64 2.52 26.02
CA THR A 240 -4.62 2.08 26.97
C THR A 240 -3.89 0.87 26.39
N ASP A 241 -2.59 1.01 26.15
CA ASP A 241 -1.76 -0.09 25.68
C ASP A 241 -1.45 -1.10 26.80
N ALA A 242 -0.84 -2.22 26.41
CA ALA A 242 -0.43 -3.29 27.32
C ALA A 242 0.58 -2.85 28.41
N ALA A 243 1.34 -1.77 28.17
CA ALA A 243 2.29 -1.20 29.12
C ALA A 243 1.64 -0.16 30.05
N GLY A 244 0.35 0.12 29.88
CA GLY A 244 -0.40 1.12 30.64
C GLY A 244 -0.29 2.54 30.08
N GLY A 245 0.37 2.73 28.95
CA GLY A 245 0.41 4.02 28.25
C GLY A 245 -0.96 4.37 27.68
N VAL A 246 -1.38 5.63 27.83
CA VAL A 246 -2.71 6.09 27.40
C VAL A 246 -2.59 7.08 26.25
N THR A 247 -3.13 6.72 25.09
CA THR A 247 -3.35 7.66 23.98
C THR A 247 -4.71 8.33 24.16
N HIS A 248 -4.75 9.66 24.16
CA HIS A 248 -5.99 10.43 24.32
C HIS A 248 -6.45 11.01 22.98
N LEU A 249 -7.76 10.98 22.73
CA LEU A 249 -8.42 11.50 21.54
C LEU A 249 -9.59 12.40 21.96
N GLU A 250 -9.58 13.64 21.48
CA GLU A 250 -10.66 14.60 21.73
C GLU A 250 -11.45 14.86 20.45
N TRP A 251 -12.77 14.88 20.55
CA TRP A 251 -13.67 15.06 19.40
C TRP A 251 -14.57 16.27 19.59
N ASP A 252 -14.94 16.94 18.50
CA ASP A 252 -16.00 17.94 18.54
C ASP A 252 -17.40 17.32 18.46
N GLY A 253 -18.46 18.12 18.60
CA GLY A 253 -19.84 17.62 18.52
C GLY A 253 -20.25 17.04 17.16
N ALA A 254 -19.45 17.22 16.10
CA ALA A 254 -19.71 16.70 14.76
C ALA A 254 -18.93 15.40 14.46
N GLY A 255 -18.17 14.86 15.43
CA GLY A 255 -17.40 13.63 15.23
C GLY A 255 -15.99 13.84 14.67
N ARG A 256 -15.49 15.08 14.63
CA ARG A 256 -14.17 15.38 14.06
C ARG A 256 -13.12 15.48 15.16
N LEU A 257 -11.92 14.97 14.91
CA LEU A 257 -10.82 14.89 15.88
C LEU A 257 -10.21 16.28 16.17
N LEU A 258 -10.42 16.83 17.36
CA LEU A 258 -9.85 18.11 17.79
C LEU A 258 -8.40 18.00 18.24
N SER A 259 -8.08 16.94 18.97
CA SER A 259 -6.73 16.71 19.46
C SER A 259 -6.43 15.24 19.65
N GLN A 260 -5.15 14.93 19.63
CA GLN A 260 -4.61 13.61 19.83
C GLN A 260 -3.30 13.72 20.60
N ALA A 261 -3.18 12.96 21.70
CA ALA A 261 -1.98 12.92 22.53
C ALA A 261 -1.46 11.49 22.67
N ASP A 262 -0.15 11.29 22.52
CA ASP A 262 0.51 10.02 22.82
C ASP A 262 0.58 9.76 24.34
N PRO A 263 1.03 8.56 24.77
CA PRO A 263 1.20 8.24 26.20
C PRO A 263 2.12 9.17 27.01
N LYS A 264 2.92 10.01 26.36
CA LYS A 264 3.77 11.02 27.00
C LYS A 264 3.15 12.42 27.01
N GLY A 265 1.93 12.57 26.49
CA GLY A 265 1.22 13.85 26.39
C GLY A 265 1.62 14.68 25.16
N VAL A 266 2.39 14.12 24.22
CA VAL A 266 2.78 14.80 22.98
C VAL A 266 1.54 15.01 22.12
N THR A 267 1.06 16.26 22.04
CA THR A 267 -0.27 16.57 21.52
C THR A 267 -0.25 17.25 20.16
N THR A 268 -0.96 16.69 19.18
CA THR A 268 -1.30 17.34 17.91
C THR A 268 -2.73 17.85 17.94
N ARG A 269 -3.01 19.03 17.39
CA ARG A 269 -4.35 19.64 17.37
C ARG A 269 -4.81 19.99 15.96
N TYR A 270 -6.12 19.93 15.74
CA TYR A 270 -6.75 20.23 14.45
C TYR A 270 -7.85 21.25 14.60
N THR A 271 -8.04 22.05 13.56
CA THR A 271 -9.22 22.92 13.41
C THR A 271 -9.88 22.67 12.07
N TYR A 272 -11.19 22.92 11.99
CA TYR A 272 -12.01 22.58 10.83
C TYR A 272 -12.82 23.77 10.35
N ASN A 273 -13.12 23.79 9.05
CA ASN A 273 -14.12 24.71 8.49
C ASN A 273 -15.56 24.20 8.72
N ALA A 274 -16.54 24.97 8.23
CA ALA A 274 -17.97 24.67 8.38
C ALA A 274 -18.44 23.38 7.68
N ILE A 275 -17.66 22.85 6.73
CA ILE A 275 -17.95 21.59 6.01
C ILE A 275 -17.12 20.40 6.50
N GLY A 276 -16.42 20.54 7.63
CA GLY A 276 -15.68 19.43 8.24
C GLY A 276 -14.32 19.13 7.62
N ARG A 277 -13.75 20.04 6.82
CA ARG A 277 -12.38 19.91 6.31
C ARG A 277 -11.37 20.56 7.25
N PRO A 278 -10.22 19.90 7.53
CA PRO A 278 -9.20 20.47 8.40
C PRO A 278 -8.59 21.71 7.75
N VAL A 279 -8.49 22.82 8.47
CA VAL A 279 -7.88 24.09 8.00
C VAL A 279 -6.56 24.40 8.69
N SER A 280 -6.29 23.77 9.84
CA SER A 280 -4.95 23.77 10.43
C SER A 280 -4.65 22.48 11.17
N LYS A 281 -3.36 22.13 11.20
CA LYS A 281 -2.74 21.13 12.08
C LYS A 281 -1.67 21.85 12.89
N THR A 282 -1.76 21.78 14.21
CA THR A 282 -0.77 22.35 15.14
C THR A 282 0.02 21.21 15.77
N ASP A 283 1.34 21.26 15.66
CA ASP A 283 2.24 20.26 16.23
C ASP A 283 2.45 20.47 17.75
N PRO A 284 3.15 19.54 18.43
CA PRO A 284 3.40 19.64 19.86
C PRO A 284 4.28 20.83 20.30
N LEU A 285 5.04 21.44 19.39
CA LEU A 285 5.84 22.63 19.63
C LEU A 285 5.07 23.93 19.35
N GLY A 286 3.82 23.83 18.86
CA GLY A 286 2.97 24.96 18.54
C GLY A 286 3.11 25.47 17.10
N HIS A 287 3.92 24.83 16.27
CA HIS A 287 4.05 25.19 14.85
C HIS A 287 2.83 24.68 14.06
N LYS A 288 2.45 25.42 13.01
CA LYS A 288 1.21 25.17 12.27
C LYS A 288 1.45 24.86 10.81
N SER A 289 0.73 23.87 10.30
CA SER A 289 0.44 23.72 8.88
C SER A 289 -1.00 24.14 8.62
N THR A 290 -1.25 24.79 7.48
CA THR A 290 -2.60 25.28 7.12
C THR A 290 -3.05 24.77 5.75
N TYR A 291 -4.35 24.63 5.59
CA TYR A 291 -4.97 24.03 4.41
C TYR A 291 -6.12 24.91 3.91
N THR A 292 -6.17 25.14 2.61
CA THR A 292 -7.35 25.74 1.96
C THR A 292 -8.05 24.69 1.10
N TRP A 293 -9.35 24.89 0.87
CA TRP A 293 -10.19 23.94 0.16
C TRP A 293 -10.98 24.69 -0.90
N ASN A 294 -11.07 24.13 -2.10
CA ASN A 294 -11.95 24.66 -3.13
C ASN A 294 -13.42 24.31 -2.82
N SER A 295 -14.35 24.88 -3.59
CA SER A 295 -15.79 24.64 -3.42
C SER A 295 -16.20 23.18 -3.63
N ALA A 296 -15.42 22.36 -4.33
CA ALA A 296 -15.66 20.92 -4.43
C ALA A 296 -15.17 20.11 -3.21
N GLY A 297 -14.50 20.77 -2.26
CA GLY A 297 -13.89 20.13 -1.11
C GLY A 297 -12.59 19.39 -1.43
N GLN A 298 -11.91 19.76 -2.53
CA GLN A 298 -10.56 19.33 -2.87
C GLN A 298 -9.55 20.32 -2.29
N ILE A 299 -8.33 19.87 -2.01
CA ILE A 299 -7.29 20.73 -1.44
C ILE A 299 -6.93 21.84 -2.44
N GLY A 300 -6.90 23.09 -2.00
CA GLY A 300 -6.45 24.23 -2.81
C GLY A 300 -4.98 24.51 -2.57
N THR A 301 -4.63 24.78 -1.31
CA THR A 301 -3.25 25.03 -0.89
C THR A 301 -2.91 24.31 0.41
N VAL A 302 -1.64 23.94 0.54
CA VAL A 302 -1.02 23.46 1.78
C VAL A 302 0.12 24.41 2.10
N THR A 303 0.12 24.98 3.31
CA THR A 303 1.27 25.72 3.85
C THR A 303 1.87 24.89 4.98
N ASP A 304 3.14 24.54 4.87
CA ASP A 304 3.85 23.75 5.88
C ASP A 304 4.33 24.62 7.07
N ARG A 305 5.05 24.02 8.03
CA ARG A 305 5.53 24.71 9.23
C ARG A 305 6.74 25.61 8.95
N ARG A 306 7.43 25.42 7.81
CA ARG A 306 8.48 26.31 7.29
C ARG A 306 7.91 27.50 6.51
N GLY A 307 6.61 27.50 6.22
CA GLY A 307 5.92 28.53 5.44
C GLY A 307 5.87 28.25 3.93
N GLN A 308 6.41 27.12 3.46
CA GLN A 308 6.36 26.73 2.06
C GLN A 308 4.93 26.43 1.63
N VAL A 309 4.58 26.84 0.41
CA VAL A 309 3.22 26.71 -0.11
C VAL A 309 3.20 25.76 -1.29
N ARG A 310 2.31 24.76 -1.22
CA ARG A 310 1.93 23.89 -2.35
C ARG A 310 0.52 24.26 -2.81
N THR A 311 0.33 24.54 -4.09
CA THR A 311 -0.98 24.85 -4.69
C THR A 311 -1.40 23.76 -5.65
N TYR A 312 -2.67 23.32 -5.57
CA TYR A 312 -3.25 22.24 -6.36
C TYR A 312 -4.35 22.79 -7.27
N ILE A 313 -4.28 22.45 -8.56
CA ILE A 313 -5.25 22.87 -9.57
C ILE A 313 -5.84 21.63 -10.23
N TYR A 314 -7.16 21.62 -10.43
CA TYR A 314 -7.91 20.50 -11.00
C TYR A 314 -8.60 20.89 -12.29
N ASP A 315 -8.83 19.92 -13.16
CA ASP A 315 -9.69 20.08 -14.33
C ASP A 315 -11.19 19.99 -13.98
N ALA A 316 -12.05 20.20 -14.98
CA ALA A 316 -13.51 20.10 -14.82
C ALA A 316 -14.00 18.68 -14.48
N ALA A 317 -13.23 17.63 -14.80
CA ALA A 317 -13.53 16.27 -14.35
C ALA A 317 -13.10 16.01 -12.88
N GLY A 318 -12.38 16.95 -12.26
CA GLY A 318 -11.89 16.85 -10.88
C GLY A 318 -10.57 16.12 -10.75
N ARG A 319 -9.87 15.92 -11.86
CA ARG A 319 -8.57 15.29 -11.91
C ARG A 319 -7.50 16.35 -11.67
N LEU A 320 -6.42 15.99 -10.98
CA LEU A 320 -5.32 16.90 -10.69
C LEU A 320 -4.65 17.31 -12.01
N GLY A 321 -4.57 18.61 -12.30
CA GLY A 321 -3.91 19.16 -13.49
C GLY A 321 -2.54 19.74 -13.19
N GLN A 322 -2.33 20.30 -11.99
CA GLN A 322 -1.08 20.96 -11.62
C GLN A 322 -0.85 20.96 -10.11
N ILE A 323 0.43 20.84 -9.71
CA ILE A 323 0.93 21.24 -8.39
C ILE A 323 2.01 22.29 -8.57
N SER A 324 1.96 23.41 -7.86
CA SER A 324 3.06 24.38 -7.80
C SER A 324 3.59 24.59 -6.40
N PHE A 325 4.88 24.90 -6.29
CA PHE A 325 5.62 25.05 -5.05
C PHE A 325 6.15 26.48 -4.95
N GLN A 326 6.05 27.06 -3.77
CA GLN A 326 6.59 28.39 -3.44
C GLN A 326 7.32 28.30 -2.10
N PRO A 327 8.47 28.98 -1.93
CA PRO A 327 9.23 28.94 -0.68
C PRO A 327 8.50 29.65 0.46
N ALA A 328 7.61 30.58 0.15
CA ALA A 328 6.74 31.27 1.10
C ALA A 328 5.48 31.78 0.41
N ALA A 329 4.43 32.09 1.19
CA ALA A 329 3.22 32.71 0.66
C ALA A 329 3.53 34.05 -0.05
N GLY A 330 3.05 34.19 -1.29
CA GLY A 330 3.29 35.39 -2.12
C GLY A 330 4.65 35.42 -2.82
N ALA A 331 5.54 34.46 -2.57
CA ALA A 331 6.78 34.31 -3.32
C ALA A 331 6.52 33.77 -4.75
N PRO A 332 7.43 34.00 -5.71
CA PRO A 332 7.35 33.36 -7.02
C PRO A 332 7.31 31.83 -6.94
N GLU A 333 6.68 31.19 -7.92
CA GLU A 333 6.73 29.74 -8.12
C GLU A 333 8.21 29.30 -8.24
N SER A 334 8.65 28.41 -7.35
CA SER A 334 9.98 27.81 -7.43
C SER A 334 9.95 26.57 -8.31
N HIS A 335 8.87 25.79 -8.30
CA HIS A 335 8.78 24.51 -9.00
C HIS A 335 7.31 24.24 -9.33
N ARG A 336 7.03 23.49 -10.40
CA ARG A 336 5.69 23.00 -10.75
C ARG A 336 5.70 21.59 -11.38
N TRP A 337 4.70 20.79 -11.05
CA TRP A 337 4.35 19.57 -11.78
C TRP A 337 3.05 19.75 -12.54
N GLN A 338 3.01 19.29 -13.79
CA GLN A 338 1.83 19.30 -14.64
C GLN A 338 1.41 17.89 -15.01
N TYR A 339 0.12 17.60 -14.88
CA TYR A 339 -0.45 16.27 -15.05
C TYR A 339 -1.29 16.20 -16.33
N SER A 340 -1.01 15.21 -17.16
CA SER A 340 -1.67 14.96 -18.43
C SER A 340 -2.53 13.70 -18.35
N TRP A 341 -3.79 13.82 -18.75
CA TRP A 341 -4.77 12.73 -18.70
C TRP A 341 -5.25 12.36 -20.09
N ASP A 342 -5.42 11.06 -20.32
CA ASP A 342 -6.09 10.56 -21.50
C ASP A 342 -7.57 10.97 -21.44
N LYS A 343 -8.05 11.61 -22.52
CA LYS A 343 -9.42 12.13 -22.59
C LYS A 343 -10.45 11.02 -22.80
N THR A 344 -10.03 9.90 -23.40
CA THR A 344 -10.86 8.74 -23.71
C THR A 344 -10.88 7.77 -22.53
N LEU A 345 -9.71 7.34 -22.05
CA LEU A 345 -9.57 6.37 -20.96
C LEU A 345 -9.82 6.99 -19.58
N GLY A 346 -9.74 8.31 -19.45
CA GLY A 346 -9.82 8.99 -18.15
C GLY A 346 -8.64 8.71 -17.22
N LYS A 347 -7.51 8.19 -17.74
CA LYS A 347 -6.34 7.75 -16.97
C LYS A 347 -5.16 8.72 -17.09
N LEU A 348 -4.31 8.77 -16.07
CA LEU A 348 -3.10 9.61 -16.08
C LEU A 348 -2.10 9.04 -17.08
N ILE A 349 -1.63 9.85 -18.02
CA ILE A 349 -0.69 9.44 -19.09
C ILE A 349 0.65 10.16 -19.01
N GLY A 350 0.77 11.24 -18.23
CA GLY A 350 2.07 11.87 -18.05
C GLY A 350 2.15 12.89 -16.92
N ILE A 351 3.38 13.12 -16.48
CA ILE A 351 3.74 14.16 -15.51
C ILE A 351 4.95 14.92 -16.08
N THR A 352 4.86 16.24 -16.15
CA THR A 352 5.96 17.12 -16.53
C THR A 352 6.43 17.92 -15.33
N ASP A 353 7.74 17.92 -15.10
CA ASP A 353 8.43 18.67 -14.05
C ASP A 353 9.01 19.99 -14.61
N PHE A 354 8.65 21.11 -13.98
CA PHE A 354 9.11 22.47 -14.27
C PHE A 354 9.78 23.08 -13.02
N GLY A 355 11.09 22.86 -12.82
CA GLY A 355 11.89 23.46 -11.72
C GLY A 355 12.62 24.78 -12.07
N PRO A 356 13.19 25.49 -11.07
CA PRO A 356 13.75 26.84 -11.22
C PRO A 356 15.15 26.85 -11.84
N SER A 357 15.85 25.71 -11.80
CA SER A 357 16.96 25.44 -12.70
C SER A 357 16.40 24.77 -13.95
N THR A 358 16.18 25.53 -15.03
CA THR A 358 16.01 24.95 -16.35
C THR A 358 17.27 24.16 -16.72
N ARG A 359 17.29 22.88 -16.36
CA ARG A 359 17.67 21.78 -17.24
C ARG A 359 16.56 20.74 -17.21
N GLY A 360 15.33 21.18 -17.45
CA GLY A 360 14.36 20.28 -18.07
C GLY A 360 14.95 19.89 -19.43
N ASN A 361 15.38 18.64 -19.58
CA ASN A 361 15.97 18.17 -20.82
C ASN A 361 14.92 18.26 -21.93
N ILE A 362 15.23 19.07 -22.93
CA ILE A 362 14.45 19.23 -24.14
C ILE A 362 14.66 17.96 -24.96
N GLN A 363 13.60 17.20 -25.26
CA GLN A 363 13.69 16.12 -26.25
C GLN A 363 14.09 16.70 -27.62
N ALA A 364 14.61 15.88 -28.53
CA ALA A 364 15.02 16.36 -29.87
C ALA A 364 13.86 17.00 -30.68
N ASP A 365 12.62 16.75 -30.29
CA ASP A 365 11.38 17.32 -30.86
C ASP A 365 10.84 18.56 -30.12
N GLY A 366 11.54 19.04 -29.08
CA GLY A 366 11.15 20.21 -28.30
C GLY A 366 10.23 19.95 -27.11
N THR A 367 9.80 18.70 -26.87
CA THR A 367 8.81 18.37 -25.84
C THR A 367 9.45 18.20 -24.45
N GLN A 368 8.82 18.76 -23.40
CA GLN A 368 9.16 18.52 -22.00
C GLN A 368 8.15 17.57 -21.36
N VAL A 369 8.52 16.31 -21.17
CA VAL A 369 7.75 15.31 -20.40
C VAL A 369 8.74 14.59 -19.51
N SER A 370 8.49 14.49 -18.20
CA SER A 370 9.40 13.83 -17.25
C SER A 370 9.03 12.36 -17.05
N THR A 371 7.73 12.05 -17.13
CA THR A 371 7.20 10.69 -17.00
C THR A 371 6.01 10.49 -17.93
N ALA A 372 5.97 9.36 -18.63
CA ALA A 372 4.82 8.88 -19.41
C ALA A 372 4.31 7.54 -18.87
N LEU A 373 2.99 7.37 -18.78
CA LEU A 373 2.33 6.17 -18.28
C LEU A 373 1.51 5.50 -19.40
N TYR A 374 1.57 4.17 -19.45
CA TYR A 374 0.95 3.35 -20.48
C TYR A 374 -0.02 2.35 -19.87
N TYR A 375 -1.06 2.00 -20.61
CA TYR A 375 -2.08 1.03 -20.21
C TYR A 375 -2.24 -0.04 -21.29
N ASP A 376 -2.58 -1.25 -20.85
CA ASP A 376 -2.79 -2.39 -21.73
C ASP A 376 -4.18 -2.26 -22.38
N PRO A 377 -4.30 -2.31 -23.72
CA PRO A 377 -5.57 -2.04 -24.39
C PRO A 377 -6.62 -3.13 -24.17
N VAL A 378 -6.22 -4.36 -23.83
CA VAL A 378 -7.15 -5.49 -23.61
C VAL A 378 -7.70 -5.45 -22.20
N THR A 379 -6.81 -5.45 -21.21
CA THR A 379 -7.15 -5.50 -19.79
C THR A 379 -7.45 -4.12 -19.21
N GLY A 380 -7.05 -3.03 -19.87
CA GLY A 380 -7.03 -1.66 -19.36
C GLY A 380 -6.18 -1.48 -18.09
N LYS A 381 -5.35 -2.46 -17.73
CA LYS A 381 -4.45 -2.37 -16.57
C LYS A 381 -3.28 -1.45 -16.91
N TYR A 382 -2.67 -0.89 -15.87
CA TYR A 382 -1.40 -0.18 -16.03
C TYR A 382 -0.35 -1.14 -16.60
N ASN A 383 0.26 -0.73 -17.70
CA ASN A 383 1.15 -1.54 -18.52
C ASN A 383 2.58 -1.01 -18.46
N GLY A 384 2.82 0.22 -18.06
CA GLY A 384 4.20 0.59 -17.73
C GLY A 384 4.46 2.07 -17.79
N MET A 385 5.73 2.39 -17.72
CA MET A 385 6.17 3.76 -17.64
C MET A 385 7.48 3.98 -18.37
N PHE A 386 7.63 5.23 -18.78
CA PHE A 386 8.86 5.76 -19.35
C PHE A 386 9.20 7.05 -18.64
N GLU A 387 10.45 7.22 -18.23
CA GLU A 387 10.95 8.46 -17.62
C GLU A 387 11.93 9.16 -18.55
N PHE A 388 12.05 10.48 -18.44
CA PHE A 388 12.95 11.27 -19.28
C PHE A 388 13.85 12.18 -18.42
N PRO A 389 15.13 12.33 -18.78
CA PRO A 389 15.90 11.40 -19.63
C PRO A 389 16.03 10.05 -18.91
N THR A 390 15.87 8.92 -19.60
CA THR A 390 16.18 7.61 -18.98
C THR A 390 17.51 7.07 -19.46
N PHE A 391 18.20 6.40 -18.55
CA PHE A 391 19.23 5.43 -18.89
C PHE A 391 18.69 3.99 -18.92
N GLN A 392 17.46 3.73 -18.45
CA GLN A 392 16.80 2.41 -18.47
C GLN A 392 15.75 2.21 -19.58
N GLY A 393 15.41 3.25 -20.34
CA GLY A 393 14.35 3.19 -21.36
C GLY A 393 12.95 2.89 -20.79
N ARG A 394 12.08 2.29 -21.62
CA ARG A 394 10.72 1.89 -21.26
C ARG A 394 10.74 0.53 -20.60
N TRP A 395 9.94 0.35 -19.56
CA TRP A 395 9.54 -0.98 -19.11
C TRP A 395 8.04 -1.21 -19.32
N THR A 396 7.66 -2.46 -19.56
CA THR A 396 6.30 -2.85 -19.99
C THR A 396 5.86 -4.15 -19.29
N TYR A 397 4.69 -4.16 -18.68
CA TYR A 397 4.03 -5.30 -18.05
C TYR A 397 3.25 -6.10 -19.10
N ARG A 398 3.62 -7.35 -19.30
CA ARG A 398 2.86 -8.26 -20.16
C ARG A 398 1.72 -8.89 -19.38
N PHE A 399 0.52 -8.89 -19.94
CA PHE A 399 -0.65 -9.56 -19.36
C PHE A 399 -1.14 -10.68 -20.27
N ALA A 400 -1.62 -11.77 -19.66
CA ALA A 400 -2.27 -12.85 -20.37
C ALA A 400 -3.62 -12.37 -20.94
N PRO A 401 -3.89 -12.52 -22.25
CA PRO A 401 -5.16 -12.09 -22.83
C PRO A 401 -6.33 -12.97 -22.36
N ASP A 402 -6.10 -14.20 -21.92
CA ASP A 402 -7.13 -15.11 -21.40
C ASP A 402 -7.34 -14.92 -19.90
N THR A 403 -6.31 -15.14 -19.07
CA THR A 403 -6.47 -15.12 -17.61
C THR A 403 -6.44 -13.72 -16.99
N ARG A 404 -5.97 -12.72 -17.76
CA ARG A 404 -5.72 -11.34 -17.31
C ARG A 404 -4.60 -11.22 -16.27
N ASP A 405 -3.86 -12.30 -16.02
CA ASP A 405 -2.75 -12.30 -15.07
C ASP A 405 -1.52 -11.62 -15.66
N LEU A 406 -0.64 -11.09 -14.81
CA LEU A 406 0.67 -10.62 -15.25
C LEU A 406 1.52 -11.81 -15.69
N THR A 407 2.06 -11.77 -16.91
CA THR A 407 2.89 -12.84 -17.49
C THR A 407 4.35 -12.46 -17.57
N GLY A 408 4.69 -11.18 -17.47
CA GLY A 408 6.08 -10.76 -17.45
C GLY A 408 6.29 -9.26 -17.39
N ILE A 409 7.57 -8.88 -17.36
CA ILE A 409 8.02 -7.50 -17.46
C ILE A 409 9.11 -7.45 -18.53
N ASP A 410 8.96 -6.59 -19.52
CA ASP A 410 10.01 -6.30 -20.49
C ASP A 410 10.70 -4.99 -20.09
N MET A 411 12.02 -5.00 -20.07
CA MET A 411 12.88 -3.89 -19.67
C MET A 411 14.00 -3.73 -20.71
N ASP A 412 14.80 -2.66 -20.62
CA ASP A 412 15.96 -2.51 -21.49
C ASP A 412 16.98 -3.66 -21.28
N ARG A 413 17.12 -4.45 -22.35
CA ARG A 413 17.97 -5.66 -22.44
C ARG A 413 17.70 -6.69 -21.36
N ALA A 414 16.55 -6.66 -20.69
CA ALA A 414 16.18 -7.64 -19.69
C ALA A 414 14.69 -7.96 -19.76
N SER A 415 14.31 -9.18 -19.41
CA SER A 415 12.92 -9.57 -19.31
C SER A 415 12.70 -10.50 -18.12
N VAL A 416 11.50 -10.43 -17.57
CA VAL A 416 10.98 -11.34 -16.55
C VAL A 416 9.77 -12.04 -17.12
N SER A 417 9.66 -13.35 -16.95
CA SER A 417 8.45 -14.11 -17.28
C SER A 417 7.97 -14.93 -16.08
N TYR A 418 6.66 -14.98 -15.88
CA TYR A 418 6.00 -15.66 -14.77
C TYR A 418 5.26 -16.91 -15.24
N SER A 419 5.43 -18.02 -14.52
CA SER A 419 4.54 -19.19 -14.59
C SER A 419 3.74 -19.29 -13.30
N ARG A 420 2.52 -19.85 -13.38
CA ARG A 420 1.58 -19.92 -12.26
C ARG A 420 0.93 -21.28 -12.12
N ASP A 421 0.45 -21.57 -10.92
CA ASP A 421 -0.47 -22.68 -10.68
C ASP A 421 -1.95 -22.28 -10.90
N ALA A 422 -2.87 -23.21 -10.63
CA ALA A 422 -4.31 -22.97 -10.75
C ALA A 422 -4.83 -21.90 -9.77
N GLU A 423 -4.16 -21.67 -8.64
CA GLU A 423 -4.45 -20.56 -7.71
C GLU A 423 -3.83 -19.23 -8.12
N ARG A 424 -3.26 -19.17 -9.34
CA ARG A 424 -2.58 -18.00 -9.88
C ARG A 424 -1.38 -17.57 -9.06
N ARG A 425 -0.84 -18.44 -8.20
CA ARG A 425 0.40 -18.19 -7.46
C ARG A 425 1.59 -18.44 -8.38
N VAL A 426 2.64 -17.62 -8.28
CA VAL A 426 3.84 -17.78 -9.11
C VAL A 426 4.58 -19.05 -8.74
N THR A 427 4.77 -19.96 -9.69
CA THR A 427 5.54 -21.21 -9.52
C THR A 427 6.93 -21.12 -10.15
N GLN A 428 7.12 -20.19 -11.08
CA GLN A 428 8.42 -19.97 -11.70
C GLN A 428 8.57 -18.52 -12.15
N ILE A 429 9.79 -18.00 -12.00
CA ILE A 429 10.22 -16.75 -12.61
C ILE A 429 11.45 -17.01 -13.48
N GLN A 430 11.42 -16.53 -14.71
CA GLN A 430 12.54 -16.55 -15.62
C GLN A 430 13.05 -15.12 -15.81
N TYR A 431 14.27 -14.85 -15.35
CA TYR A 431 14.93 -13.57 -15.54
C TYR A 431 16.02 -13.69 -16.61
N GLN A 432 15.84 -13.00 -17.73
CA GLN A 432 16.78 -13.02 -18.85
C GLN A 432 17.40 -11.64 -19.02
N VAL A 433 18.71 -11.60 -19.31
CA VAL A 433 19.46 -10.36 -19.56
C VAL A 433 20.31 -10.56 -20.81
N ASN A 434 20.38 -9.55 -21.68
CA ASN A 434 21.18 -9.51 -22.92
C ASN A 434 21.02 -10.74 -23.84
N GLY A 435 19.85 -11.41 -23.81
CA GLY A 435 19.62 -12.63 -24.59
C GLY A 435 20.39 -13.86 -24.09
N GLU A 436 21.03 -13.81 -22.92
CA GLU A 436 21.66 -14.96 -22.26
C GLU A 436 20.64 -16.06 -21.93
N ALA A 437 21.12 -17.22 -21.49
CA ALA A 437 20.26 -18.21 -20.85
C ALA A 437 19.51 -17.58 -19.65
N PRO A 438 18.20 -17.85 -19.48
CA PRO A 438 17.44 -17.29 -18.39
C PRO A 438 17.88 -17.88 -17.04
N ARG A 439 17.90 -17.03 -16.02
CA ARG A 439 17.99 -17.43 -14.62
C ARG A 439 16.60 -17.86 -14.16
N ILE A 440 16.47 -19.12 -13.79
CA ILE A 440 15.19 -19.72 -13.42
C ILE A 440 15.09 -19.83 -11.90
N PHE A 441 14.08 -19.17 -11.34
CA PHE A 441 13.69 -19.29 -9.94
C PHE A 441 12.39 -20.08 -9.88
N SER A 442 12.31 -21.10 -9.02
CA SER A 442 11.09 -21.91 -8.88
C SER A 442 10.58 -21.86 -7.45
N TYR A 443 9.25 -21.87 -7.31
CA TYR A 443 8.56 -21.70 -6.05
C TYR A 443 7.55 -22.84 -5.87
N THR A 444 7.52 -23.40 -4.67
CA THR A 444 6.53 -24.40 -4.26
C THR A 444 5.82 -23.90 -3.02
N TYR A 445 4.56 -24.30 -2.89
CA TYR A 445 3.71 -23.91 -1.78
C TYR A 445 3.09 -25.15 -1.14
N ASP A 446 2.82 -25.06 0.17
CA ASP A 446 2.02 -26.08 0.85
C ASP A 446 0.51 -25.94 0.56
N ALA A 447 -0.29 -26.81 1.17
CA ALA A 447 -1.76 -26.79 1.04
C ALA A 447 -2.42 -25.54 1.65
N LEU A 448 -1.67 -24.73 2.40
CA LEU A 448 -2.07 -23.42 2.90
C LEU A 448 -1.50 -22.29 2.02
N GLY A 449 -0.91 -22.59 0.87
CA GLY A 449 -0.30 -21.56 0.03
C GLY A 449 0.84 -20.78 0.66
N ARG A 450 1.44 -21.31 1.74
CA ARG A 450 2.67 -20.75 2.31
C ARG A 450 3.83 -21.23 1.46
N LEU A 451 4.78 -20.32 1.19
CA LEU A 451 5.99 -20.65 0.42
C LEU A 451 6.77 -21.74 1.18
N SER A 452 6.84 -22.95 0.62
CA SER A 452 7.54 -24.09 1.20
C SER A 452 8.98 -24.20 0.72
N GLN A 453 9.25 -23.86 -0.54
CA GLN A 453 10.61 -23.85 -1.08
C GLN A 453 10.76 -22.86 -2.22
N THR A 454 11.91 -22.18 -2.23
CA THR A 454 12.44 -21.45 -3.38
C THR A 454 13.69 -22.15 -3.90
N LYS A 455 13.78 -22.38 -5.21
CA LYS A 455 15.00 -22.83 -5.88
C LYS A 455 15.57 -21.66 -6.69
N PHE A 456 16.79 -21.25 -6.38
CA PHE A 456 17.54 -20.21 -7.09
C PHE A 456 18.17 -20.73 -8.37
N ALA A 457 18.54 -19.82 -9.28
CA ALA A 457 19.05 -20.21 -10.59
C ALA A 457 20.44 -20.87 -10.55
N ASN A 458 21.25 -20.66 -9.51
CA ASN A 458 22.48 -21.43 -9.26
C ASN A 458 22.25 -22.81 -8.64
N GLY A 459 20.99 -23.21 -8.42
CA GLY A 459 20.62 -24.51 -7.88
C GLY A 459 20.49 -24.58 -6.36
N ILE A 460 20.81 -23.50 -5.63
CA ILE A 460 20.54 -23.43 -4.18
C ILE A 460 19.03 -23.51 -3.94
N ALA A 461 18.61 -24.28 -2.94
CA ALA A 461 17.23 -24.37 -2.49
C ALA A 461 17.08 -23.82 -1.07
N ALA A 462 16.22 -22.82 -0.90
CA ALA A 462 15.76 -22.33 0.40
C ALA A 462 14.47 -23.05 0.77
N THR A 463 14.48 -23.85 1.84
CA THR A 463 13.31 -24.60 2.31
C THR A 463 12.79 -23.98 3.59
N ASN A 464 11.52 -23.57 3.60
CA ASN A 464 10.86 -22.94 4.72
C ASN A 464 10.11 -23.99 5.55
N THR A 465 10.19 -23.85 6.86
CA THR A 465 9.42 -24.66 7.81
C THR A 465 8.49 -23.76 8.61
N TRP A 466 7.29 -24.24 8.88
CA TRP A 466 6.23 -23.47 9.51
C TRP A 466 5.63 -24.27 10.67
N ASP A 467 5.21 -23.58 11.72
CA ASP A 467 4.38 -24.20 12.75
C ASP A 467 2.90 -24.28 12.33
N ALA A 468 2.06 -24.82 13.22
CA ALA A 468 0.63 -24.97 13.00
C ALA A 468 -0.13 -23.62 12.98
N ALA A 469 0.44 -22.54 13.51
CA ALA A 469 -0.13 -21.19 13.43
C ALA A 469 0.42 -20.39 12.24
N SER A 470 1.13 -21.05 11.31
CA SER A 470 1.73 -20.41 10.13
C SER A 470 2.83 -19.39 10.44
N GLN A 471 3.55 -19.58 11.54
CA GLN A 471 4.76 -18.82 11.84
C GLN A 471 5.98 -19.55 11.26
N LEU A 472 6.87 -18.81 10.59
CA LEU A 472 8.08 -19.36 9.98
C LEU A 472 9.06 -19.81 11.07
N THR A 473 9.28 -21.10 11.24
CA THR A 473 10.17 -21.66 12.27
C THR A 473 11.61 -21.82 11.81
N GLY A 474 11.86 -21.76 10.51
CA GLY A 474 13.20 -21.81 9.98
C GLY A 474 13.29 -21.83 8.47
N ILE A 475 14.50 -21.49 7.98
CA ILE A 475 14.88 -21.51 6.58
C ILE A 475 16.16 -22.34 6.47
N THR A 476 16.17 -23.38 5.64
CA THR A 476 17.39 -24.16 5.35
C THR A 476 17.81 -23.93 3.91
N TYR A 477 19.04 -23.47 3.71
CA TYR A 477 19.68 -23.33 2.41
C TYR A 477 20.50 -24.57 2.10
N LYS A 478 20.14 -25.27 1.02
CA LYS A 478 20.87 -26.43 0.51
C LYS A 478 21.46 -26.15 -0.85
N ARG A 479 22.64 -26.72 -1.10
CA ARG A 479 23.24 -26.78 -2.42
C ARG A 479 22.49 -27.76 -3.32
N ALA A 480 22.79 -27.71 -4.62
CA ALA A 480 22.18 -28.58 -5.62
C ALA A 480 22.47 -30.07 -5.37
N ASP A 481 23.59 -30.40 -4.72
CA ASP A 481 23.96 -31.76 -4.31
C ASP A 481 23.24 -32.24 -3.02
N GLY A 482 22.42 -31.37 -2.40
CA GLY A 482 21.70 -31.64 -1.17
C GLY A 482 22.44 -31.32 0.12
N SER A 483 23.72 -30.95 0.06
CA SER A 483 24.50 -30.53 1.23
C SER A 483 23.97 -29.19 1.79
N VAL A 484 24.04 -29.02 3.11
CA VAL A 484 23.55 -27.81 3.76
C VAL A 484 24.59 -26.69 3.61
N LEU A 485 24.19 -25.58 3.01
CA LEU A 485 24.97 -24.35 2.93
C LEU A 485 24.86 -23.55 4.24
N GLY A 486 23.67 -23.56 4.84
CA GLY A 486 23.41 -22.94 6.13
C GLY A 486 21.92 -22.90 6.45
N ASP A 487 21.60 -22.45 7.65
CA ASP A 487 20.25 -22.47 8.20
C ASP A 487 19.97 -21.27 9.11
N LEU A 488 18.68 -21.00 9.28
CA LEU A 488 18.10 -20.02 10.17
C LEU A 488 16.97 -20.69 10.95
N THR A 489 16.89 -20.45 12.25
CA THR A 489 15.84 -20.98 13.13
C THR A 489 15.16 -19.88 13.90
N TYR A 490 13.87 -20.04 14.18
CA TYR A 490 13.05 -19.03 14.85
C TYR A 490 12.15 -19.67 15.91
N GLY A 491 11.99 -18.96 17.03
CA GLY A 491 11.07 -19.32 18.09
C GLY A 491 10.21 -18.15 18.49
N TYR A 492 8.97 -18.45 18.86
CA TYR A 492 7.93 -17.49 19.16
C TYR A 492 7.42 -17.67 20.59
N ASP A 493 6.96 -16.57 21.20
CA ASP A 493 6.20 -16.64 22.45
C ASP A 493 4.70 -16.91 22.19
N LEU A 494 3.91 -16.93 23.26
CA LEU A 494 2.46 -17.17 23.15
C LEU A 494 1.72 -16.05 22.41
N ALA A 495 2.25 -14.83 22.36
CA ALA A 495 1.67 -13.73 21.56
C ALA A 495 2.15 -13.77 20.10
N GLY A 496 2.91 -14.78 19.71
CA GLY A 496 3.45 -14.90 18.35
C GLY A 496 4.57 -13.91 18.05
N ARG A 497 5.19 -13.31 19.07
CA ARG A 497 6.36 -12.45 18.90
C ARG A 497 7.61 -13.31 18.79
N ARG A 498 8.50 -12.98 17.86
CA ARG A 498 9.75 -13.71 17.69
C ARG A 498 10.69 -13.39 18.85
N THR A 499 10.93 -14.38 19.72
CA THR A 499 11.78 -14.24 20.92
C THR A 499 13.09 -15.01 20.82
N LYS A 500 13.22 -15.88 19.81
CA LYS A 500 14.45 -16.62 19.53
C LYS A 500 14.74 -16.58 18.04
N ALA A 501 16.01 -16.40 17.71
CA ALA A 501 16.52 -16.60 16.37
C ALA A 501 17.91 -17.26 16.50
N GLY A 502 18.23 -18.19 15.61
CA GLY A 502 19.52 -18.89 15.57
C GLY A 502 19.83 -19.47 14.20
N GLY A 503 20.67 -20.50 14.16
CA GLY A 503 21.14 -21.15 12.94
C GLY A 503 22.51 -20.65 12.49
N SER A 504 23.14 -21.39 11.58
CA SER A 504 24.52 -21.12 11.13
C SER A 504 24.69 -19.82 10.33
N LEU A 505 23.61 -19.29 9.74
CA LEU A 505 23.63 -18.05 8.98
C LEU A 505 23.22 -16.82 9.81
N LEU A 506 22.69 -17.01 11.01
CA LEU A 506 22.29 -15.87 11.85
C LEU A 506 23.49 -15.31 12.60
N LYS A 507 23.82 -14.05 12.34
CA LYS A 507 24.87 -13.31 13.06
C LYS A 507 24.31 -12.01 13.60
N VAL A 508 24.15 -11.93 14.92
CA VAL A 508 23.64 -10.75 15.62
C VAL A 508 24.75 -10.10 16.43
N ASN A 509 24.93 -8.79 16.24
CA ASN A 509 25.75 -7.96 17.11
C ASN A 509 24.83 -7.17 18.05
N LEU A 510 25.30 -6.80 19.23
CA LEU A 510 24.53 -5.92 20.12
C LEU A 510 25.11 -4.50 20.08
N PRO A 511 24.26 -3.46 19.99
CA PRO A 511 24.70 -2.08 20.04
C PRO A 511 25.28 -1.73 21.41
N GLN A 512 26.10 -0.69 21.46
CA GLN A 512 26.56 -0.09 22.71
C GLN A 512 25.39 0.61 23.43
N ALA A 513 25.34 0.49 24.75
CA ALA A 513 24.33 1.18 25.55
C ALA A 513 24.53 2.70 25.54
N VAL A 514 23.44 3.45 25.40
CA VAL A 514 23.43 4.92 25.42
C VAL A 514 22.62 5.40 26.62
N ASN A 515 23.23 6.20 27.49
CA ASN A 515 22.65 6.62 28.77
C ASN A 515 22.23 8.11 28.81
N ASP A 516 22.49 8.89 27.76
CA ASP A 516 22.23 10.34 27.73
C ASP A 516 21.15 10.73 26.70
N ALA A 517 20.32 9.78 26.26
CA ALA A 517 19.25 10.04 25.30
C ALA A 517 18.23 11.05 25.86
N GLN A 518 18.01 12.16 25.16
CA GLN A 518 17.03 13.18 25.53
C GLN A 518 16.09 13.47 24.36
N TYR A 519 14.85 13.85 24.71
CA TYR A 519 13.77 14.09 23.77
C TYR A 519 13.06 15.40 24.11
N ASN A 520 12.58 16.12 23.11
CA ASN A 520 11.69 17.27 23.33
C ASN A 520 10.21 16.88 23.26
N ALA A 521 9.33 17.87 23.39
CA ALA A 521 7.88 17.69 23.40
C ALA A 521 7.29 17.22 22.06
N ALA A 522 8.05 17.14 20.96
CA ALA A 522 7.63 16.58 19.68
C ALA A 522 8.26 15.21 19.38
N ASN A 523 8.74 14.49 20.40
CA ASN A 523 9.45 13.21 20.25
C ASN A 523 10.76 13.28 19.42
N GLN A 524 11.29 14.49 19.19
CA GLN A 524 12.57 14.69 18.52
C GLN A 524 13.73 14.35 19.47
N LEU A 525 14.72 13.60 19.00
CA LEU A 525 15.90 13.22 19.77
C LEU A 525 16.88 14.39 19.84
N THR A 526 17.02 15.05 20.97
CA THR A 526 17.87 16.25 21.12
C THR A 526 19.27 15.95 21.63
N ARG A 527 19.47 14.77 22.24
CA ARG A 527 20.78 14.32 22.71
C ARG A 527 20.94 12.83 22.51
N TRP A 528 22.10 12.38 22.01
CA TRP A 528 22.42 10.97 21.81
C TRP A 528 23.92 10.72 21.79
N ALA A 529 24.40 9.82 22.65
CA ALA A 529 25.78 9.37 22.70
C ALA A 529 26.79 10.55 22.76
N GLY A 530 26.51 11.54 23.61
CA GLY A 530 27.33 12.73 23.80
C GLY A 530 27.15 13.83 22.73
N LYS A 531 26.31 13.62 21.72
CA LYS A 531 26.03 14.59 20.66
C LYS A 531 24.72 15.34 20.92
N THR A 532 24.67 16.58 20.48
CA THR A 532 23.45 17.41 20.47
C THR A 532 22.89 17.45 19.06
N LEU A 533 21.60 17.19 18.93
CA LEU A 533 20.90 17.11 17.66
C LEU A 533 19.89 18.26 17.56
N SER A 534 19.63 18.74 16.35
CA SER A 534 18.68 19.82 16.06
C SER A 534 17.79 19.48 14.87
N TYR A 535 16.62 20.12 14.80
CA TYR A 535 15.59 19.86 13.80
C TYR A 535 15.09 21.15 13.15
N ASP A 536 14.61 21.07 11.92
CA ASP A 536 13.90 22.16 11.26
C ASP A 536 12.44 22.28 11.75
N LEU A 537 11.72 23.30 11.26
CA LEU A 537 10.33 23.55 11.67
C LEU A 537 9.36 22.45 11.23
N ASN A 538 9.66 21.69 10.18
CA ASN A 538 8.86 20.56 9.72
C ASN A 538 9.20 19.26 10.48
N GLY A 539 10.14 19.31 11.43
CA GLY A 539 10.55 18.16 12.22
C GLY A 539 11.54 17.24 11.49
N ASN A 540 12.23 17.74 10.47
CA ASN A 540 13.32 17.01 9.85
C ASN A 540 14.63 17.26 10.61
N LEU A 541 15.45 16.23 10.80
CA LEU A 541 16.77 16.38 11.42
C LEU A 541 17.59 17.39 10.62
N ALA A 542 18.08 18.44 11.28
CA ALA A 542 18.91 19.48 10.69
C ALA A 542 20.40 19.24 11.02
N SER A 543 20.71 18.71 12.21
CA SER A 543 22.05 18.27 12.57
C SER A 543 22.03 17.09 13.54
N ASP A 544 22.93 16.13 13.35
CA ASP A 544 23.17 15.03 14.31
C ASP A 544 24.33 15.33 15.29
N GLY A 545 24.84 16.58 15.28
CA GLY A 545 26.03 17.01 16.01
C GLY A 545 27.36 16.77 15.28
N VAL A 546 27.36 16.06 14.15
CA VAL A 546 28.53 15.82 13.28
C VAL A 546 28.26 16.29 11.87
N ASN A 547 27.13 15.87 11.32
CA ASN A 547 26.61 16.19 10.01
C ASN A 547 25.50 17.25 10.10
N GLN A 548 25.36 18.01 9.02
CA GLN A 548 24.25 18.90 8.73
C GLN A 548 23.42 18.29 7.60
N TYR A 549 22.10 18.42 7.69
CA TYR A 549 21.13 17.81 6.78
C TYR A 549 20.23 18.91 6.19
N ASN A 550 20.19 19.00 4.87
CA ASN A 550 19.34 19.94 4.15
C ASN A 550 18.21 19.21 3.44
N TRP A 551 17.03 19.82 3.41
CA TRP A 551 15.79 19.23 2.91
C TRP A 551 15.17 20.13 1.83
N ASN A 552 14.71 19.53 0.74
CA ASN A 552 14.11 20.26 -0.38
C ASN A 552 12.66 20.72 -0.07
N GLU A 553 12.01 21.33 -1.06
CA GLU A 553 10.63 21.82 -1.02
C GLU A 553 9.55 20.73 -0.89
N ASN A 554 9.96 19.45 -1.01
CA ASN A 554 9.11 18.28 -0.84
C ASN A 554 9.41 17.53 0.48
N ASP A 555 10.12 18.17 1.41
CA ASP A 555 10.55 17.55 2.67
C ASP A 555 11.39 16.27 2.46
N LEU A 556 12.17 16.22 1.36
CA LEU A 556 13.10 15.13 1.09
C LEU A 556 14.55 15.57 1.32
N LEU A 557 15.35 14.69 1.92
CA LEU A 557 16.76 14.96 2.22
C LEU A 557 17.52 15.21 0.91
N SER A 558 18.03 16.42 0.71
CA SER A 558 18.72 16.83 -0.52
C SER A 558 20.24 16.87 -0.36
N GLN A 559 20.74 17.09 0.86
CA GLN A 559 22.18 17.18 1.11
C GLN A 559 22.55 16.75 2.53
N VAL A 560 23.73 16.13 2.67
CA VAL A 560 24.43 15.92 3.94
C VAL A 560 25.82 16.54 3.83
N SER A 561 26.28 17.23 4.87
CA SER A 561 27.64 17.80 4.93
C SER A 561 28.22 17.66 6.33
N GLY A 562 29.54 17.71 6.49
CA GLY A 562 30.22 17.51 7.78
C GLY A 562 31.12 16.29 7.75
N GLY A 563 30.81 15.28 8.58
CA GLY A 563 31.56 14.02 8.62
C GLY A 563 31.44 13.17 7.34
N VAL A 564 30.34 13.31 6.61
CA VAL A 564 30.15 12.78 5.25
C VAL A 564 29.61 13.89 4.35
N THR A 565 29.99 13.86 3.06
CA THR A 565 29.40 14.76 2.06
C THR A 565 28.53 13.96 1.10
N ALA A 566 27.24 14.30 1.04
CA ALA A 566 26.29 13.67 0.14
C ALA A 566 25.29 14.64 -0.47
N SER A 567 24.77 14.31 -1.65
CA SER A 567 23.66 15.03 -2.30
C SER A 567 22.70 14.04 -2.97
N PHE A 568 21.41 14.35 -2.95
CA PHE A 568 20.36 13.46 -3.47
C PHE A 568 19.39 14.22 -4.37
N SER A 569 18.92 13.55 -5.44
CA SER A 569 17.79 14.01 -6.24
C SER A 569 16.74 12.93 -6.37
N TYR A 570 15.52 13.38 -6.66
CA TYR A 570 14.33 12.55 -6.67
C TYR A 570 13.55 12.80 -7.95
N ASP A 571 12.81 11.79 -8.37
CA ASP A 571 11.81 11.96 -9.42
C ASP A 571 10.52 12.61 -8.88
N VAL A 572 9.56 12.82 -9.77
CA VAL A 572 8.22 13.36 -9.45
C VAL A 572 7.43 12.50 -8.46
N PHE A 573 7.85 11.26 -8.26
CA PHE A 573 7.28 10.29 -7.33
C PHE A 573 8.01 10.24 -5.99
N GLY A 574 9.09 11.01 -5.83
CA GLY A 574 9.88 11.04 -4.60
C GLY A 574 10.83 9.88 -4.42
N ARG A 575 11.02 9.06 -5.44
CA ARG A 575 12.00 8.00 -5.40
C ARG A 575 13.36 8.60 -5.76
N ARG A 576 14.38 8.22 -5.01
CA ARG A 576 15.74 8.72 -5.22
C ARG A 576 16.24 8.21 -6.56
N ASN A 577 16.45 9.10 -7.53
CA ASN A 577 16.96 8.75 -8.85
C ASN A 577 18.46 9.03 -9.00
N ARG A 578 19.03 9.81 -8.07
CA ARG A 578 20.47 10.05 -7.99
C ARG A 578 20.92 10.24 -6.56
N SER A 579 22.11 9.75 -6.26
CA SER A 579 22.91 10.15 -5.11
C SER A 579 24.33 10.46 -5.53
N THR A 580 25.00 11.31 -4.75
CA THR A 580 26.45 11.44 -4.74
C THR A 580 26.89 11.34 -3.29
N VAL A 581 27.82 10.46 -2.95
CA VAL A 581 28.35 10.28 -1.60
C VAL A 581 29.87 10.23 -1.68
N ASN A 582 30.56 11.12 -0.97
CA ASN A 582 32.03 11.25 -1.00
C ASN A 582 32.61 11.25 -2.43
N ALA A 583 32.01 12.07 -3.30
CA ALA A 583 32.32 12.21 -4.73
C ALA A 583 31.96 11.02 -5.65
N HIS A 584 31.46 9.90 -5.12
CA HIS A 584 30.95 8.80 -5.92
C HIS A 584 29.48 8.99 -6.25
N ARG A 585 29.13 8.87 -7.53
CA ARG A 585 27.77 9.06 -8.03
C ARG A 585 27.07 7.72 -8.19
N LEU A 586 25.76 7.71 -7.96
CA LEU A 586 24.89 6.58 -8.27
C LEU A 586 23.65 7.12 -8.96
N GLN A 587 23.35 6.63 -10.16
CA GLN A 587 22.03 6.79 -10.75
C GLN A 587 21.19 5.55 -10.46
N THR A 588 19.91 5.75 -10.16
CA THR A 588 19.00 4.70 -9.75
C THR A 588 17.77 4.72 -10.65
N GLY A 589 17.41 3.57 -11.20
CA GLY A 589 16.16 3.44 -11.95
C GLY A 589 15.26 2.37 -11.34
N TRP A 590 13.97 2.68 -11.40
CA TRP A 590 12.91 2.05 -10.65
C TRP A 590 11.87 1.46 -11.59
N ILE A 591 11.33 0.31 -11.20
CA ILE A 591 10.11 -0.25 -11.78
C ILE A 591 9.05 -0.13 -10.70
N ASP A 592 8.13 0.83 -10.88
CA ASP A 592 7.19 1.22 -9.83
C ASP A 592 7.96 1.52 -8.52
N ASN A 593 7.71 0.85 -7.41
CA ASN A 593 8.44 1.10 -6.17
C ASN A 593 9.71 0.24 -6.02
N GLU A 594 10.00 -0.65 -6.97
CA GLU A 594 11.11 -1.61 -6.86
C GLU A 594 12.39 -1.10 -7.51
N LEU A 595 13.50 -1.19 -6.77
CA LEU A 595 14.82 -0.88 -7.29
C LEU A 595 15.20 -1.93 -8.35
N ASN A 596 15.50 -1.49 -9.57
CA ASN A 596 15.80 -2.41 -10.66
C ASN A 596 17.26 -2.35 -11.14
N LEU A 597 17.81 -1.14 -11.30
CA LEU A 597 19.18 -1.00 -11.77
C LEU A 597 19.82 0.27 -11.24
N MET A 598 21.08 0.11 -10.83
CA MET A 598 21.95 1.17 -10.36
C MET A 598 23.11 1.36 -11.34
N MET A 599 23.56 2.60 -11.54
CA MET A 599 24.70 2.92 -12.40
C MET A 599 25.70 3.78 -11.62
N PRO A 600 26.74 3.16 -11.03
CA PRO A 600 27.79 3.86 -10.31
C PRO A 600 28.65 4.71 -11.25
N ASP A 601 29.00 5.92 -10.85
CA ASP A 601 29.91 6.86 -11.53
C ASP A 601 29.62 7.06 -13.04
N ASP A 602 28.35 6.86 -13.42
CA ASP A 602 27.87 6.81 -14.82
C ASP A 602 28.55 5.79 -15.72
N ASP A 603 29.23 4.84 -15.11
CA ASP A 603 29.90 3.78 -15.83
C ASP A 603 28.91 2.65 -16.08
N TRP A 604 28.40 2.62 -17.32
CA TRP A 604 27.52 1.55 -17.79
C TRP A 604 28.15 0.15 -17.67
N SER A 605 29.48 0.05 -17.71
CA SER A 605 30.19 -1.22 -17.54
C SER A 605 30.12 -1.75 -16.10
N GLN A 606 29.94 -0.88 -15.11
CA GLN A 606 29.82 -1.21 -13.68
C GLN A 606 28.38 -1.21 -13.17
N ARG A 607 27.40 -1.05 -14.05
CA ARG A 607 25.98 -1.02 -13.66
C ARG A 607 25.60 -2.28 -12.88
N ILE A 608 24.71 -2.12 -11.91
CA ILE A 608 24.28 -3.21 -11.04
C ILE A 608 22.81 -3.48 -11.33
N ARG A 609 22.53 -4.65 -11.91
CA ARG A 609 21.15 -5.13 -12.05
C ARG A 609 20.73 -5.80 -10.77
N VAL A 610 19.60 -5.37 -10.24
CA VAL A 610 18.97 -5.88 -9.03
C VAL A 610 17.67 -6.55 -9.46
N PHE A 611 17.54 -7.83 -9.17
CA PHE A 611 16.34 -8.58 -9.47
C PHE A 611 15.61 -8.92 -8.17
N SER A 612 14.38 -8.44 -8.12
CA SER A 612 13.37 -8.78 -7.14
C SER A 612 12.18 -9.41 -7.87
N PRO A 613 11.52 -10.43 -7.30
CA PRO A 613 10.38 -11.11 -7.91
C PRO A 613 9.08 -10.26 -7.99
N TYR A 614 9.14 -8.97 -7.64
CA TYR A 614 8.05 -7.98 -7.76
C TYR A 614 7.42 -7.96 -9.17
N PRO A 615 6.08 -7.77 -9.32
CA PRO A 615 5.05 -7.40 -8.33
C PRO A 615 4.36 -8.57 -7.61
N GLU A 616 4.88 -9.78 -7.81
CA GLU A 616 4.24 -11.02 -7.35
C GLU A 616 4.75 -11.48 -5.97
N SER A 617 5.75 -10.79 -5.46
CA SER A 617 6.33 -10.93 -4.12
C SER A 617 6.12 -9.65 -3.31
N GLY A 618 6.51 -9.68 -2.03
CA GLY A 618 6.74 -8.46 -1.28
C GLY A 618 7.75 -7.54 -2.00
N VAL A 619 7.61 -6.23 -1.78
CA VAL A 619 8.61 -5.23 -2.16
C VAL A 619 9.90 -5.49 -1.39
N ASP A 620 11.05 -5.16 -1.99
CA ASP A 620 12.41 -5.34 -1.43
C ASP A 620 12.89 -6.80 -1.33
N GLU A 621 12.20 -7.79 -1.91
CA GLU A 621 12.62 -9.21 -1.88
C GLU A 621 13.79 -9.54 -2.83
N LEU A 622 14.95 -8.89 -2.61
CA LEU A 622 16.14 -9.07 -3.45
C LEU A 622 16.56 -10.55 -3.56
N ALA A 623 16.40 -11.16 -4.72
CA ALA A 623 16.75 -12.56 -4.97
C ALA A 623 18.08 -12.73 -5.70
N TYR A 624 18.44 -11.76 -6.55
CA TYR A 624 19.62 -11.84 -7.39
C TYR A 624 20.15 -10.45 -7.72
N ARG A 625 21.47 -10.34 -7.87
CA ARG A 625 22.10 -9.16 -8.44
C ARG A 625 23.30 -9.51 -9.32
N ARG A 626 23.64 -8.61 -10.23
CA ARG A 626 24.84 -8.69 -11.08
C ARG A 626 25.48 -7.34 -11.24
N ILE A 627 26.81 -7.30 -11.21
CA ILE A 627 27.61 -6.13 -11.59
C ILE A 627 28.12 -6.29 -13.02
N GLY A 628 27.88 -5.29 -13.87
CA GLY A 628 28.21 -5.31 -15.29
C GLY A 628 27.43 -6.37 -16.07
N ASP A 629 28.05 -6.88 -17.13
CA ASP A 629 27.54 -7.98 -17.96
C ASP A 629 28.30 -9.30 -17.76
N ASP A 630 29.15 -9.35 -16.76
CA ASP A 630 29.94 -10.54 -16.45
C ASP A 630 29.13 -11.51 -15.60
N ALA A 631 28.79 -12.67 -16.17
CA ALA A 631 28.03 -13.70 -15.47
C ALA A 631 28.76 -14.31 -14.26
N SER A 632 30.09 -14.19 -14.17
CA SER A 632 30.84 -14.59 -12.97
C SER A 632 30.59 -13.67 -11.76
N ARG A 633 30.03 -12.48 -12.03
CA ARG A 633 29.63 -11.48 -11.04
C ARG A 633 28.16 -11.63 -10.61
N ASP A 634 27.52 -12.73 -11.00
CA ASP A 634 26.20 -13.12 -10.49
C ASP A 634 26.29 -13.38 -8.99
N ARG A 635 25.35 -12.80 -8.24
CA ARG A 635 25.19 -13.02 -6.80
C ARG A 635 23.75 -13.42 -6.51
N TYR A 636 23.60 -14.56 -5.85
CA TYR A 636 22.34 -15.04 -5.33
C TYR A 636 22.25 -14.70 -3.86
N VAL A 637 21.08 -14.22 -3.44
CA VAL A 637 20.94 -13.52 -2.16
C VAL A 637 20.22 -14.41 -1.17
N LEU A 638 20.92 -14.77 -0.09
CA LEU A 638 20.32 -15.49 1.04
C LEU A 638 19.75 -14.45 2.00
N ARG A 639 18.55 -14.69 2.52
CA ARG A 639 17.82 -13.73 3.36
C ARG A 639 17.29 -14.38 4.62
N ASP A 640 17.11 -13.59 5.66
CA ASP A 640 16.37 -14.02 6.85
C ASP A 640 14.87 -13.70 6.76
N ALA A 641 14.14 -14.06 7.80
CA ALA A 641 12.71 -13.85 7.91
C ALA A 641 12.27 -12.37 8.03
N ASN A 642 13.20 -11.43 8.23
CA ASN A 642 12.95 -9.98 8.15
C ASN A 642 13.45 -9.40 6.82
N ASN A 643 13.79 -10.27 5.86
CA ASN A 643 14.31 -9.88 4.57
C ASN A 643 15.70 -9.21 4.66
N ASN A 644 16.44 -9.40 5.76
CA ASN A 644 17.84 -8.97 5.83
C ASN A 644 18.69 -9.85 4.92
N VAL A 645 19.59 -9.26 4.15
CA VAL A 645 20.55 -10.01 3.33
C VAL A 645 21.62 -10.63 4.22
N VAL A 646 21.60 -11.94 4.46
CA VAL A 646 22.58 -12.59 5.35
C VAL A 646 23.85 -13.02 4.60
N ALA A 647 23.74 -13.33 3.30
CA ALA A 647 24.88 -13.70 2.48
C ALA A 647 24.64 -13.49 0.97
N LEU A 648 25.73 -13.30 0.23
CA LEU A 648 25.78 -13.34 -1.23
C LEU A 648 26.56 -14.57 -1.67
N THR A 649 25.99 -15.37 -2.57
CA THR A 649 26.63 -16.57 -3.11
C THR A 649 26.91 -16.45 -4.60
N ASP A 650 27.94 -17.12 -5.10
CA ASP A 650 28.26 -17.19 -6.52
C ASP A 650 27.51 -18.31 -7.27
N ALA A 651 27.88 -18.51 -8.54
CA ALA A 651 27.37 -19.58 -9.39
C ALA A 651 27.76 -20.99 -8.91
N ASP A 652 28.90 -21.12 -8.23
CA ASP A 652 29.40 -22.35 -7.61
C ASP A 652 28.81 -22.60 -6.21
N GLN A 653 27.81 -21.79 -5.85
CA GLN A 653 27.01 -21.88 -4.62
C GLN A 653 27.83 -21.56 -3.36
N GLN A 654 29.02 -20.97 -3.48
CA GLN A 654 29.85 -20.56 -2.36
C GLN A 654 29.40 -19.23 -1.79
N SER A 655 29.39 -19.11 -0.45
CA SER A 655 29.14 -17.84 0.24
C SER A 655 30.40 -16.96 0.16
N LEU A 656 30.31 -15.84 -0.56
CA LEU A 656 31.43 -14.92 -0.77
C LEU A 656 31.42 -13.79 0.26
N THR A 657 30.26 -13.16 0.44
CA THR A 657 30.07 -12.02 1.34
C THR A 657 29.00 -12.38 2.35
N GLN A 658 29.23 -12.05 3.62
CA GLN A 658 28.30 -12.33 4.72
C GLN A 658 28.05 -11.06 5.52
N TYR A 659 26.82 -10.91 6.01
CA TYR A 659 26.39 -9.78 6.81
C TYR A 659 25.96 -10.22 8.19
N SER A 660 26.18 -9.32 9.15
CA SER A 660 25.66 -9.40 10.50
C SER A 660 24.99 -8.08 10.84
N TYR A 661 23.93 -8.15 11.64
CA TYR A 661 23.11 -7.00 11.97
C TYR A 661 22.92 -6.86 13.48
N GLU A 662 22.99 -5.63 13.96
CA GLU A 662 22.32 -5.27 15.21
C GLU A 662 20.80 -5.32 15.02
N PRO A 663 20.00 -5.46 16.10
CA PRO A 663 18.54 -5.54 15.99
C PRO A 663 17.90 -4.39 15.19
N TYR A 664 18.50 -3.20 15.25
CA TYR A 664 18.05 -2.00 14.54
C TYR A 664 18.85 -1.73 13.25
N GLY A 665 19.55 -2.72 12.72
CA GLY A 665 20.14 -2.66 11.37
C GLY A 665 21.55 -2.10 11.27
N GLY A 666 22.25 -1.94 12.39
CA GLY A 666 23.70 -1.69 12.38
C GLY A 666 24.43 -2.85 11.71
N THR A 667 24.98 -2.61 10.51
CA THR A 667 25.51 -3.68 9.66
C THR A 667 27.02 -3.82 9.76
N ASN A 668 27.48 -5.07 9.81
CA ASN A 668 28.87 -5.41 9.60
C ASN A 668 29.01 -6.47 8.50
N GLN A 669 29.96 -6.25 7.58
CA GLN A 669 30.25 -7.11 6.43
C GLN A 669 31.55 -7.89 6.66
N THR A 670 31.56 -9.15 6.27
CA THR A 670 32.74 -10.04 6.31
C THR A 670 32.87 -10.83 5.00
N GLY A 671 34.04 -11.40 4.75
CA GLY A 671 34.34 -12.11 3.51
C GLY A 671 34.79 -11.18 2.38
N ALA A 672 34.45 -11.53 1.14
CA ALA A 672 34.78 -10.73 -0.02
C ALA A 672 34.09 -9.35 0.01
N VAL A 673 34.82 -8.32 -0.39
CA VAL A 673 34.28 -6.98 -0.57
C VAL A 673 33.32 -6.99 -1.76
N ASP A 674 32.12 -6.48 -1.53
CA ASP A 674 31.06 -6.38 -2.53
C ASP A 674 30.31 -5.05 -2.31
N PRO A 675 30.02 -4.25 -3.37
CA PRO A 675 29.32 -2.96 -3.28
C PRO A 675 27.81 -3.11 -3.06
N ASN A 676 27.36 -4.19 -2.44
CA ASN A 676 25.95 -4.44 -2.18
C ASN A 676 25.42 -3.47 -1.11
N SER A 677 24.58 -2.53 -1.54
CA SER A 677 23.87 -1.59 -0.68
C SER A 677 22.58 -2.17 -0.12
N GLN A 678 21.96 -3.17 -0.75
CA GLN A 678 20.74 -3.81 -0.24
C GLN A 678 21.08 -4.72 0.94
N GLN A 679 20.86 -4.23 2.16
CA GLN A 679 21.34 -4.88 3.39
C GLN A 679 20.18 -5.15 4.36
N PHE A 680 20.02 -4.33 5.40
CA PHE A 680 18.99 -4.51 6.42
C PHE A 680 17.59 -4.36 5.80
N THR A 681 16.76 -5.39 5.96
CA THR A 681 15.40 -5.54 5.37
C THR A 681 15.35 -5.39 3.84
N GLY A 682 16.49 -5.58 3.17
CA GLY A 682 16.63 -5.38 1.72
C GLY A 682 16.83 -3.92 1.29
N ARG A 683 16.93 -2.98 2.24
CA ARG A 683 16.99 -1.53 1.97
C ARG A 683 18.42 -1.07 1.71
N GLU A 684 18.54 0.01 0.94
CA GLU A 684 19.82 0.59 0.55
C GLU A 684 20.52 1.29 1.72
N ASN A 685 21.59 0.69 2.24
CA ASN A 685 22.63 1.39 3.00
C ASN A 685 23.42 2.25 2.01
N ASP A 686 23.25 3.56 2.09
CA ASP A 686 23.78 4.48 1.07
C ASP A 686 25.18 5.01 1.38
N GLY A 687 25.82 4.51 2.43
CA GLY A 687 27.16 4.91 2.83
C GLY A 687 27.24 6.21 3.62
N THR A 688 26.11 6.89 3.89
CA THR A 688 26.07 8.06 4.78
C THR A 688 25.89 7.70 6.26
N GLY A 689 25.72 6.41 6.55
CA GLY A 689 25.26 5.91 7.86
C GLY A 689 23.74 5.86 7.98
N LEU A 690 23.02 6.08 6.87
CA LEU A 690 21.56 5.99 6.78
C LEU A 690 21.15 4.88 5.80
N TYR A 691 19.94 4.37 6.03
CA TYR A 691 19.22 3.58 5.06
C TYR A 691 18.19 4.42 4.33
N TYR A 692 18.14 4.30 3.01
CA TYR A 692 17.10 4.92 2.20
C TYR A 692 15.83 4.06 2.20
N TYR A 693 14.78 4.62 2.77
CA TYR A 693 13.49 3.97 2.98
C TYR A 693 12.38 4.56 2.11
N ARG A 694 12.69 4.97 0.86
CA ARG A 694 11.75 5.63 -0.08
C ARG A 694 11.26 6.98 0.46
N SER A 695 10.21 6.97 1.30
CA SER A 695 9.61 8.18 1.83
C SER A 695 10.43 8.83 2.95
N ARG A 696 11.34 8.09 3.60
CA ARG A 696 12.18 8.58 4.69
C ARG A 696 13.60 8.00 4.66
N TYR A 697 14.47 8.54 5.51
CA TYR A 697 15.78 7.96 5.82
C TYR A 697 15.78 7.44 7.25
N TYR A 698 16.28 6.22 7.41
CA TYR A 698 16.37 5.52 8.69
C TYR A 698 17.81 5.49 9.20
N SER A 699 18.01 5.86 10.45
CA SER A 699 19.31 5.80 11.13
C SER A 699 19.36 4.57 12.04
N PRO A 700 20.17 3.54 11.70
CA PRO A 700 20.36 2.38 12.58
C PRO A 700 21.07 2.79 13.88
N ALA A 701 21.94 3.80 13.83
CA ALA A 701 22.69 4.30 14.98
C ALA A 701 21.81 4.94 16.07
N THR A 702 20.65 5.49 15.70
CA THR A 702 19.68 6.08 16.63
C THR A 702 18.37 5.28 16.72
N ALA A 703 18.28 4.17 16.00
CA ALA A 703 17.11 3.29 15.92
C ALA A 703 15.80 3.99 15.50
N ARG A 704 15.88 4.97 14.59
CA ARG A 704 14.71 5.75 14.15
C ARG A 704 14.85 6.42 12.79
N PHE A 705 13.72 6.88 12.25
CA PHE A 705 13.72 7.79 11.12
C PHE A 705 14.22 9.18 11.53
N ILE A 706 14.83 9.88 10.57
CA ILE A 706 15.37 11.24 10.77
C ILE A 706 14.38 12.35 10.38
N SER A 707 13.17 11.99 9.98
CA SER A 707 12.05 12.91 9.70
C SER A 707 10.74 12.33 10.23
N GLU A 708 9.74 13.20 10.45
CA GLU A 708 8.40 12.76 10.82
C GLU A 708 7.80 11.85 9.73
N ASP A 709 6.98 10.89 10.14
CA ASP A 709 6.18 10.08 9.23
C ASP A 709 5.27 10.97 8.36
N PRO A 710 5.38 10.94 7.01
CA PRO A 710 4.57 11.79 6.15
C PRO A 710 3.06 11.47 6.21
N ILE A 711 2.69 10.26 6.65
CA ILE A 711 1.28 9.88 6.86
C ILE A 711 0.85 10.05 8.33
N GLY A 712 1.77 10.51 9.20
CA GLY A 712 1.50 10.80 10.60
C GLY A 712 0.97 9.58 11.36
N TRP A 713 -0.08 9.77 12.15
CA TRP A 713 -0.70 8.68 12.93
C TRP A 713 -1.45 7.64 12.08
N ALA A 714 -1.68 7.90 10.79
CA ALA A 714 -2.19 6.87 9.88
C ALA A 714 -1.18 5.72 9.68
N SER A 715 0.07 5.92 10.12
CA SER A 715 1.08 4.87 10.31
C SER A 715 0.74 3.90 11.46
N GLY A 716 -0.32 4.14 12.24
CA GLY A 716 -0.61 3.32 13.42
C GLY A 716 0.41 3.47 14.55
N GLN A 717 1.37 4.39 14.42
CA GLN A 717 2.39 4.67 15.44
C GLN A 717 2.08 6.00 16.14
N THR A 718 2.30 6.04 17.45
CA THR A 718 2.09 7.24 18.27
C THR A 718 3.28 8.19 18.28
N ASN A 719 4.44 7.71 17.82
CA ASN A 719 5.67 8.49 17.65
C ASN A 719 6.04 8.55 16.16
N ALA A 720 6.05 9.76 15.60
CA ALA A 720 6.30 10.01 14.18
C ALA A 720 7.70 9.62 13.69
N TYR A 721 8.67 9.38 14.59
CA TYR A 721 10.03 8.98 14.25
C TYR A 721 10.29 7.47 14.44
N ALA A 722 9.35 6.75 15.07
CA ALA A 722 9.56 5.36 15.43
C ALA A 722 9.75 4.47 14.19
N TYR A 723 10.64 3.48 14.32
CA TYR A 723 10.77 2.39 13.38
C TYR A 723 9.99 1.19 13.92
N VAL A 724 8.93 0.82 13.19
CA VAL A 724 8.07 -0.34 13.44
C VAL A 724 7.66 -0.55 14.91
N ALA A 725 7.23 0.53 15.59
CA ALA A 725 6.83 0.54 17.00
C ALA A 725 7.87 -0.04 17.96
N GLY A 726 9.15 0.03 17.58
CA GLY A 726 10.25 -0.49 18.38
C GLY A 726 10.42 -2.01 18.31
N ASN A 727 9.82 -2.71 17.36
CA ASN A 727 9.96 -4.16 17.19
C ASN A 727 10.56 -4.57 15.82
N PRO A 728 11.85 -4.22 15.56
CA PRO A 728 12.52 -4.46 14.28
C PRO A 728 12.85 -5.94 14.01
N VAL A 729 12.76 -6.80 15.02
CA VAL A 729 13.02 -8.24 14.89
C VAL A 729 11.81 -9.02 14.37
N GLN A 730 10.63 -8.38 14.33
CA GLN A 730 9.38 -8.98 13.87
C GLN A 730 8.82 -8.27 12.64
N PHE A 731 9.01 -6.96 12.54
CA PHE A 731 8.38 -6.14 11.52
C PHE A 731 9.41 -5.37 10.69
N THR A 732 9.00 -4.97 9.50
CA THR A 732 9.76 -4.13 8.58
C THR A 732 8.87 -3.00 8.09
N ASP A 733 9.49 -1.91 7.62
CA ASP A 733 8.79 -0.78 6.99
C ASP A 733 9.25 -0.61 5.55
N PRO A 734 8.72 -1.36 4.56
CA PRO A 734 9.24 -1.28 3.19
C PRO A 734 9.17 0.13 2.57
N PHE A 735 8.18 0.93 2.95
CA PHE A 735 7.93 2.24 2.32
C PHE A 735 8.43 3.43 3.12
N GLY A 736 8.92 3.20 4.35
CA GLY A 736 9.22 4.30 5.26
C GLY A 736 7.96 5.06 5.68
N GLU A 737 6.82 4.38 5.76
CA GLU A 737 5.51 4.95 6.10
C GLU A 737 4.74 4.02 7.05
N ALA A 738 5.46 3.12 7.74
CA ALA A 738 4.87 1.92 8.33
C ALA A 738 3.63 2.20 9.16
N GLY A 739 2.49 1.74 8.62
CA GLY A 739 1.38 1.15 9.33
C GLY A 739 1.85 -0.01 10.20
N VAL A 740 2.29 0.22 11.44
CA VAL A 740 2.41 -0.89 12.41
C VAL A 740 1.00 -1.35 12.65
N ILE A 741 0.67 -2.46 12.01
CA ILE A 741 -0.66 -3.01 12.07
C ILE A 741 -0.77 -3.69 13.46
N THR A 742 -1.29 -2.93 14.43
CA THR A 742 -1.54 -3.36 15.82
C THR A 742 -2.95 -2.95 16.25
N GLY A 743 -3.87 -3.93 16.33
CA GLY A 743 -5.20 -3.86 16.96
C GLY A 743 -6.34 -2.99 16.37
N PHE A 744 -7.42 -3.66 15.89
CA PHE A 744 -8.84 -3.20 15.79
C PHE A 744 -9.38 -2.50 14.50
N THR A 745 -10.05 -3.23 13.59
CA THR A 745 -11.53 -3.41 13.56
C THR A 745 -12.14 -3.97 12.24
N ARG A 746 -13.12 -4.87 12.44
CA ARG A 746 -14.37 -5.19 11.71
C ARG A 746 -14.44 -5.52 10.21
N HIS A 747 -13.43 -5.26 9.37
CA HIS A 747 -13.56 -5.54 7.91
C HIS A 747 -12.68 -6.67 7.33
N GLY A 748 -11.71 -7.18 8.10
CA GLY A 748 -10.81 -8.27 7.69
C GLY A 748 -11.48 -9.65 7.55
N LEU A 749 -12.64 -9.87 8.19
CA LEU A 749 -13.38 -11.12 8.04
C LEU A 749 -13.95 -11.28 6.61
N ASN A 750 -14.48 -10.22 6.00
CA ASN A 750 -15.20 -10.36 4.72
C ASN A 750 -14.29 -10.52 3.50
N GLN A 751 -13.01 -10.11 3.57
CA GLN A 751 -12.05 -10.35 2.48
C GLN A 751 -11.30 -11.69 2.63
N ALA A 752 -11.05 -12.15 3.86
CA ALA A 752 -10.50 -13.48 4.10
C ALA A 752 -11.52 -14.60 3.79
N ILE A 753 -12.81 -14.36 4.04
CA ILE A 753 -13.90 -15.29 3.71
C ILE A 753 -14.11 -15.42 2.19
N ASN A 754 -13.84 -14.37 1.40
CA ASN A 754 -14.16 -14.36 -0.03
C ASN A 754 -13.03 -14.83 -0.97
N ARG A 755 -11.84 -15.19 -0.47
CA ARG A 755 -10.71 -15.62 -1.34
C ARG A 755 -10.08 -16.96 -1.01
N GLY A 756 -10.65 -17.76 -0.10
CA GLY A 756 -10.14 -19.12 0.16
C GLY A 756 -8.65 -19.16 0.52
N VAL A 757 -8.11 -18.07 1.08
CA VAL A 757 -6.71 -17.98 1.48
C VAL A 757 -6.58 -18.60 2.86
N SER A 758 -5.47 -19.30 3.05
CA SER A 758 -5.17 -20.12 4.20
C SER A 758 -5.31 -19.48 5.59
N PRO A 759 -5.36 -20.32 6.65
CA PRO A 759 -5.40 -19.91 8.05
C PRO A 759 -4.30 -18.96 8.49
N GLY A 760 -3.16 -18.93 7.80
CA GLY A 760 -2.11 -17.94 8.05
C GLY A 760 -2.60 -16.52 7.82
N ALA A 761 -3.43 -16.30 6.80
CA ALA A 761 -4.05 -15.00 6.53
C ALA A 761 -5.16 -14.65 7.54
N MET A 762 -5.79 -15.65 8.17
CA MET A 762 -6.78 -15.43 9.23
C MET A 762 -6.16 -15.00 10.56
N CYS A 763 -4.95 -15.49 10.87
CA CYS A 763 -4.20 -15.04 12.04
C CYS A 763 -3.68 -13.60 11.87
N ASP A 764 -3.35 -13.19 10.64
CA ASP A 764 -2.96 -11.81 10.32
C ASP A 764 -4.15 -10.83 10.24
N ALA A 765 -5.34 -11.29 9.83
CA ALA A 765 -6.55 -10.45 9.76
C ALA A 765 -7.13 -10.07 11.14
N VAL A 766 -6.75 -10.82 12.20
CA VAL A 766 -7.27 -10.63 13.56
C VAL A 766 -6.40 -9.67 14.40
N ASN A 767 -5.16 -9.39 13.97
CA ASN A 767 -4.23 -8.52 14.69
C ASN A 767 -4.17 -7.07 14.17
N ASN A 768 -4.97 -6.71 13.14
CA ASN A 768 -4.58 -5.63 12.24
C ASN A 768 -5.63 -4.52 11.94
N PRO A 769 -5.42 -3.24 12.35
CA PRO A 769 -6.19 -2.08 11.95
C PRO A 769 -5.45 -1.31 10.84
N ILE A 770 -5.73 -1.60 9.58
CA ILE A 770 -5.66 -0.67 8.43
C ILE A 770 -5.82 -1.56 7.21
N SER A 771 -6.89 -1.34 6.45
CA SER A 771 -7.10 -2.06 5.20
C SER A 771 -6.50 -1.28 4.03
N VAL A 772 -5.65 -1.94 3.25
CA VAL A 772 -5.44 -1.58 1.84
C VAL A 772 -6.72 -1.99 1.12
N THR A 773 -7.59 -1.02 0.86
CA THR A 773 -8.97 -1.36 0.48
C THR A 773 -9.12 -1.55 -1.03
N GLU A 774 -8.24 -0.98 -1.85
CA GLU A 774 -8.22 -1.21 -3.30
C GLU A 774 -6.89 -0.72 -3.92
N ARG A 775 -6.32 -1.53 -4.83
CA ARG A 775 -5.44 -1.05 -5.92
C ARG A 775 -6.32 -0.96 -7.17
N SER A 776 -6.97 0.17 -7.39
CA SER A 776 -7.63 0.47 -8.67
C SER A 776 -6.98 1.73 -9.28
N ASN A 777 -6.63 1.66 -10.56
CA ASN A 777 -6.03 2.77 -11.32
C ASN A 777 -4.71 3.32 -10.74
N GLY A 778 -3.86 2.44 -10.19
CA GLY A 778 -2.57 2.80 -9.58
C GLY A 778 -2.69 3.47 -8.20
N THR A 779 -3.87 3.92 -7.79
CA THR A 779 -4.04 4.65 -6.52
C THR A 779 -4.18 3.63 -5.38
N THR A 780 -3.35 3.73 -4.33
CA THR A 780 -3.48 2.87 -3.14
C THR A 780 -4.25 3.60 -2.06
N ARG A 781 -5.38 3.04 -1.61
CA ARG A 781 -6.17 3.61 -0.50
C ARG A 781 -5.92 2.86 0.80
N TYR A 782 -5.44 3.58 1.81
CA TYR A 782 -5.35 3.09 3.19
C TYR A 782 -6.53 3.65 3.97
N ILE A 783 -7.25 2.79 4.66
CA ILE A 783 -8.35 3.18 5.55
C ILE A 783 -7.96 2.78 6.97
N GLY A 784 -7.72 3.78 7.82
CA GLY A 784 -7.54 3.64 9.26
C GLY A 784 -8.67 4.34 10.03
N ALA A 785 -8.77 4.11 11.34
CA ALA A 785 -9.81 4.67 12.20
C ALA A 785 -9.92 6.19 12.05
N GLY A 786 -10.89 6.64 11.25
CA GLY A 786 -11.12 8.05 11.00
C GLY A 786 -10.21 8.68 9.95
N ALA A 787 -9.44 7.95 9.14
CA ALA A 787 -8.71 8.54 8.01
C ALA A 787 -8.64 7.67 6.74
N VAL A 788 -8.88 8.31 5.57
CA VAL A 788 -8.63 7.70 4.26
C VAL A 788 -7.42 8.37 3.63
N VAL A 789 -6.33 7.62 3.47
CA VAL A 789 -5.13 8.08 2.78
C VAL A 789 -5.22 7.61 1.34
N VAL A 790 -5.37 8.56 0.42
CA VAL A 790 -5.29 8.31 -1.02
C VAL A 790 -3.84 8.50 -1.41
N LEU A 791 -3.14 7.42 -1.78
CA LEU A 791 -1.83 7.53 -2.39
C LEU A 791 -1.96 7.63 -3.92
N ASN A 792 -1.18 8.47 -4.58
CA ASN A 792 -1.08 8.48 -6.05
C ASN A 792 -0.54 7.11 -6.55
N PRO A 793 -0.48 6.91 -7.88
CA PRO A 793 0.25 5.80 -8.51
C PRO A 793 1.68 5.52 -8.03
N ALA A 794 2.26 6.41 -7.24
CA ALA A 794 3.61 6.34 -6.71
C ALA A 794 3.69 6.14 -5.20
N GLY A 795 2.58 5.78 -4.55
CA GLY A 795 2.61 5.56 -3.10
C GLY A 795 2.79 6.84 -2.28
N ARG A 796 2.51 8.03 -2.83
CA ARG A 796 2.53 9.28 -2.06
C ARG A 796 1.14 9.78 -1.73
N VAL A 797 0.96 10.29 -0.52
CA VAL A 797 -0.28 10.90 -0.06
C VAL A 797 -0.73 12.04 -0.99
N VAL A 798 -1.79 11.78 -1.74
CA VAL A 798 -2.55 12.77 -2.52
C VAL A 798 -3.60 13.43 -1.64
N THR A 799 -4.17 12.68 -0.70
CA THR A 799 -5.19 13.20 0.21
C THR A 799 -5.23 12.38 1.49
N VAL A 800 -5.18 13.04 2.64
CA VAL A 800 -5.59 12.46 3.93
C VAL A 800 -6.98 13.00 4.22
N TRP A 801 -7.98 12.13 4.17
CA TRP A 801 -9.31 12.42 4.72
C TRP A 801 -9.26 12.13 6.21
N GLY A 802 -9.90 12.97 7.03
CA GLY A 802 -10.53 12.50 8.26
C GLY A 802 -11.93 12.04 7.89
N GLN A 803 -12.40 10.85 8.31
CA GLN A 803 -13.83 10.54 8.24
C GLN A 803 -14.59 11.35 9.29
#